data_AF-A0AAU4ZYU3-F1
#
_entry.id   AF-A0AAU4ZYU3-F1
#
_cell.length_a   1.000
_cell.length_b   1.000
_cell.length_c   1.000
_cell.angle_alpha   90.00
_cell.angle_beta   90.00
_cell.angle_gamma   90.00
#
_symmetry.space_group_name_H-M   'P 1'
#
loop_
_entity.id
_entity.type
_entity.pdbx_description
1 polymer ?
#
loop_
_entity_poly.entity_id
_entity_poly.type
_entity_poly.pdbx_seq_one_letter_code
_entity_poly.pdbx_strand_id
1 'polypeptide(L)'
;MTTTQPDTTYQGGVGPSGGASPDWGPPGPTGATAVQEPVVAPPAAPEDGSPKQPFVRRLWRGRPEDHRWTRPAFLGTLLLIGALYTWNLTASGYANSFYSAAVQAGSQSWKAFFFGSLDSANAITVDKPPASLWPMALSVRLFGLNSFAILFPQVLMAVATAGVLYGALRRRFSAAAGFIAMAVFALTPVAALMFRFNNPDAALALLMAVTVYCVLRAMEKAQTKWLVWAGAAVGLAFLVKTLQAFLILPPLALVYVVFAPTTLRRRIGQVLLAGLSMIVAGGWWVAIVELWPASSRPYIGGSQNNSFLELTFGYNGLGRINGEETGSVGGGGGGGWGETGWDRMFSSSIGGQISWLIPAALIVLAAGIALTWKAKRTDTARAAFLAWGGSLLITMVIFSFMQGIFHEYYTVALAPYVAAVIGMGASVLWEERGKVWVSLTMAAGVTATAVWGYVLLNRSSDYLPWLKWLVLVGGLVAALGLVFVSRLGRRLALGVVGLSFVAALAGPTAYTLTTLNEGHTGSIVTAGPAVSGGRGGPGGGGGMGGGPGGGGMPGQNQQGGTGQNQQGGGMGQPPTGGMPGGGQNGQGQQNGNGQTGNGQTGQNGQTQRGGGTGDGGGMGGGGGMGGLLNGASVSSEAKALLEKNSGDYTWAAAAIGAQNAASYQLSTGDPVMAIGGFNGSDPSPTLAQFKKYVEDGKIHYFISSGSMGGGGGGSSSGTGTQISEWVQENFKEVTVGSSTFYDLTQPTS
;
A
#
# COMPACT_ATOMS: atom_id res chain seq x y z
N MET A 1 -70.70 40.03 2.91
CA MET A 1 -70.70 41.50 2.84
C MET A 1 -69.90 41.90 1.62
N THR A 2 -70.57 42.59 0.69
CA THR A 2 -70.03 43.61 -0.23
C THR A 2 -68.87 43.21 -1.16
N THR A 3 -69.15 42.95 -2.45
CA THR A 3 -69.01 43.89 -3.61
C THR A 3 -67.54 44.18 -3.96
N THR A 4 -67.04 44.06 -5.18
CA THR A 4 -67.50 44.65 -6.44
C THR A 4 -66.80 43.97 -7.63
N GLN A 5 -67.54 43.82 -8.72
CA GLN A 5 -67.04 43.64 -10.09
C GLN A 5 -66.45 44.97 -10.63
N PRO A 6 -65.82 45.04 -11.83
CA PRO A 6 -66.61 45.09 -13.07
C PRO A 6 -65.98 44.43 -14.32
N ASP A 7 -66.88 44.00 -15.22
CA ASP A 7 -66.97 44.30 -16.68
C ASP A 7 -65.72 44.22 -17.58
N THR A 8 -65.75 43.88 -18.87
CA THR A 8 -66.71 43.50 -19.94
C THR A 8 -65.81 43.09 -21.14
N THR A 9 -66.16 42.41 -22.25
CA THR A 9 -67.26 42.53 -23.23
C THR A 9 -67.06 41.38 -24.27
N TYR A 10 -68.07 40.58 -24.65
CA TYR A 10 -68.87 40.62 -25.93
C TYR A 10 -68.07 40.30 -27.23
N GLN A 11 -68.49 39.57 -28.27
CA GLN A 11 -69.67 38.82 -28.78
C GLN A 11 -69.11 37.82 -29.84
N GLY A 12 -69.69 36.67 -30.19
CA GLY A 12 -71.00 36.43 -30.79
C GLY A 12 -70.90 36.35 -32.33
N GLY A 13 -71.26 35.21 -32.92
CA GLY A 13 -71.33 35.01 -34.38
C GLY A 13 -71.74 33.59 -34.75
N VAL A 14 -72.92 33.44 -35.35
CA VAL A 14 -73.67 32.20 -35.63
C VAL A 14 -73.68 31.92 -37.14
N GLY A 15 -73.58 30.65 -37.53
CA GLY A 15 -74.24 30.08 -38.73
C GLY A 15 -73.32 29.57 -39.88
N PRO A 16 -73.86 28.78 -40.84
CA PRO A 16 -74.26 27.38 -40.63
C PRO A 16 -73.86 26.38 -41.76
N SER A 17 -74.09 25.09 -41.48
CA SER A 17 -74.54 24.00 -42.38
C SER A 17 -73.69 23.49 -43.56
N GLY A 18 -73.51 22.15 -43.59
CA GLY A 18 -73.76 21.35 -44.80
C GLY A 18 -72.65 20.37 -45.22
N GLY A 19 -72.97 19.07 -45.23
CA GLY A 19 -72.29 18.09 -46.10
C GLY A 19 -71.75 16.83 -45.41
N ALA A 20 -72.55 15.77 -45.37
CA ALA A 20 -72.12 14.41 -45.04
C ALA A 20 -71.87 13.61 -46.32
N SER A 21 -70.82 12.79 -46.35
CA SER A 21 -70.75 11.44 -46.99
C SER A 21 -69.39 10.78 -46.66
N PRO A 22 -69.35 9.54 -46.13
CA PRO A 22 -68.11 8.82 -45.84
C PRO A 22 -67.68 7.93 -47.01
N ASP A 23 -66.39 8.02 -47.36
CA ASP A 23 -65.75 7.24 -48.43
C ASP A 23 -65.22 5.90 -47.85
N TRP A 24 -65.65 4.78 -48.43
CA TRP A 24 -65.23 3.42 -48.07
C TRP A 24 -64.25 2.89 -49.11
N GLY A 25 -62.96 2.81 -48.76
CA GLY A 25 -61.95 2.07 -49.49
C GLY A 25 -61.16 1.13 -48.56
N PRO A 26 -60.89 -0.13 -48.92
CA PRO A 26 -60.09 -1.05 -48.10
C PRO A 26 -58.59 -0.89 -48.41
N PRO A 27 -57.69 -1.08 -47.43
CA PRO A 27 -56.74 -2.20 -47.61
C PRO A 27 -56.14 -2.83 -46.32
N GLY A 28 -55.86 -4.13 -46.40
CA GLY A 28 -54.60 -4.73 -45.91
C GLY A 28 -54.63 -5.52 -44.58
N PRO A 29 -54.12 -6.77 -44.53
CA PRO A 29 -54.01 -7.54 -43.29
C PRO A 29 -52.66 -7.32 -42.57
N THR A 30 -52.67 -7.64 -41.27
CA THR A 30 -51.54 -7.95 -40.34
C THR A 30 -51.02 -6.83 -39.42
N GLY A 31 -50.89 -7.18 -38.14
CA GLY A 31 -50.11 -6.42 -37.15
C GLY A 31 -50.56 -6.62 -35.71
N ALA A 32 -49.95 -7.56 -35.00
CA ALA A 32 -50.18 -7.85 -33.59
C ALA A 32 -50.05 -6.58 -32.70
N THR A 33 -51.00 -6.39 -31.80
CA THR A 33 -51.00 -5.33 -30.77
C THR A 33 -49.87 -5.56 -29.75
N ALA A 34 -48.77 -4.84 -29.92
CA ALA A 34 -47.77 -4.65 -28.87
C ALA A 34 -48.27 -3.55 -27.91
N VAL A 35 -48.49 -3.92 -26.65
CA VAL A 35 -48.72 -2.96 -25.56
C VAL A 35 -47.44 -2.15 -25.37
N GLN A 36 -47.44 -0.87 -25.77
CA GLN A 36 -46.37 0.08 -25.46
C GLN A 36 -46.44 0.44 -23.97
N GLU A 37 -45.42 0.05 -23.20
CA GLU A 37 -45.19 0.65 -21.89
C GLU A 37 -44.90 2.15 -22.04
N PRO A 38 -45.44 3.03 -21.17
CA PRO A 38 -45.20 4.45 -21.27
C PRO A 38 -43.72 4.76 -21.01
N VAL A 39 -43.07 5.32 -22.02
CA VAL A 39 -41.72 5.87 -21.92
C VAL A 39 -41.77 7.01 -20.90
N VAL A 40 -41.25 6.76 -19.70
CA VAL A 40 -41.03 7.83 -18.70
C VAL A 40 -39.94 8.74 -19.26
N ALA A 41 -40.34 9.91 -19.74
CA ALA A 41 -39.42 10.95 -20.18
C ALA A 41 -38.48 11.33 -19.01
N PRO A 42 -37.19 11.60 -19.28
CA PRO A 42 -36.29 12.11 -18.25
C PRO A 42 -36.87 13.42 -17.68
N PRO A 43 -36.74 13.66 -16.35
CA PRO A 43 -37.25 14.89 -15.76
C PRO A 43 -36.61 16.09 -16.46
N ALA A 44 -37.44 17.06 -16.81
CA ALA A 44 -37.01 18.31 -17.43
C ALA A 44 -35.86 18.94 -16.62
N ALA A 45 -34.86 19.47 -17.32
CA ALA A 45 -33.84 20.29 -16.68
C ALA A 45 -34.53 21.41 -15.88
N PRO A 46 -34.03 21.77 -14.69
CA PRO A 46 -34.61 22.87 -13.94
C PRO A 46 -34.59 24.11 -14.82
N GLU A 47 -35.76 24.73 -15.01
CA GLU A 47 -35.87 26.04 -15.67
C GLU A 47 -34.92 27.02 -14.96
N ASP A 48 -34.22 27.84 -15.76
CA ASP A 48 -33.40 28.95 -15.29
C ASP A 48 -34.31 29.91 -14.49
N GLY A 49 -34.37 29.72 -13.17
CA GLY A 49 -35.32 30.41 -12.28
C GLY A 49 -35.71 29.62 -11.03
N SER A 50 -35.48 28.31 -10.97
CA SER A 50 -35.72 27.54 -9.74
C SER A 50 -34.80 28.01 -8.59
N PRO A 51 -35.32 28.26 -7.37
CA PRO A 51 -34.51 28.76 -6.26
C PRO A 51 -33.38 27.76 -5.95
N LYS A 52 -32.13 28.26 -5.96
CA LYS A 52 -30.94 27.48 -5.60
C LYS A 52 -31.21 26.80 -4.26
N GLN A 53 -31.22 25.46 -4.24
CA GLN A 53 -31.50 24.74 -3.00
C GLN A 53 -30.55 25.19 -1.89
N PRO A 54 -31.04 25.34 -0.64
CA PRO A 54 -30.21 25.76 0.49
C PRO A 54 -28.98 24.86 0.62
N PHE A 55 -27.83 25.46 0.94
CA PHE A 55 -26.54 24.75 1.06
C PHE A 55 -26.65 23.50 1.96
N VAL A 56 -27.35 23.61 3.10
CA VAL A 56 -27.60 22.51 4.03
C VAL A 56 -28.40 21.37 3.38
N ARG A 57 -29.41 21.70 2.57
CA ARG A 57 -30.22 20.70 1.84
C ARG A 57 -29.40 20.01 0.75
N ARG A 58 -28.50 20.75 0.09
CA ARG A 58 -27.55 20.21 -0.90
C ARG A 58 -26.48 19.31 -0.25
N LEU A 59 -26.05 19.65 0.95
CA LEU A 59 -25.10 18.86 1.75
C LEU A 59 -25.65 17.46 2.05
N TRP A 60 -26.93 17.40 2.45
CA TRP A 60 -27.62 16.18 2.87
C TRP A 60 -28.32 15.40 1.74
N ARG A 61 -28.88 16.07 0.72
CA ARG A 61 -29.64 15.40 -0.37
C ARG A 61 -28.84 15.13 -1.64
N GLY A 62 -27.63 15.69 -1.77
CA GLY A 62 -26.81 15.47 -2.96
C GLY A 62 -27.34 16.24 -4.17
N ARG A 63 -27.19 15.68 -5.37
CA ARG A 63 -27.65 16.34 -6.60
C ARG A 63 -29.17 16.16 -6.76
N PRO A 64 -29.90 17.10 -7.39
CA PRO A 64 -31.35 16.98 -7.57
C PRO A 64 -31.80 15.69 -8.27
N GLU A 65 -30.96 15.15 -9.15
CA GLU A 65 -31.16 13.89 -9.88
C GLU A 65 -30.87 12.62 -9.06
N ASP A 66 -30.27 12.74 -7.87
CA ASP A 66 -29.97 11.59 -7.02
C ASP A 66 -31.23 11.11 -6.26
N HIS A 67 -31.37 9.80 -6.08
CA HIS A 67 -32.31 9.28 -5.11
C HIS A 67 -31.98 9.82 -3.71
N ARG A 68 -33.00 10.13 -2.91
CA ARG A 68 -32.87 10.77 -1.59
C ARG A 68 -31.96 10.00 -0.61
N TRP A 69 -31.80 8.69 -0.78
CA TRP A 69 -30.95 7.84 0.05
C TRP A 69 -29.46 7.89 -0.34
N THR A 70 -29.13 8.32 -1.55
CA THR A 70 -27.77 8.21 -2.12
C THR A 70 -26.73 8.95 -1.29
N ARG A 71 -27.03 10.20 -0.91
CA ARG A 71 -26.09 11.04 -0.16
C ARG A 71 -25.97 10.62 1.32
N PRO A 72 -27.07 10.32 2.04
CA PRO A 72 -26.98 9.72 3.38
C PRO A 72 -26.22 8.39 3.38
N ALA A 73 -26.47 7.51 2.40
CA ALA A 73 -25.74 6.24 2.28
C ALA A 73 -24.25 6.48 2.04
N PHE A 74 -23.88 7.42 1.16
CA PHE A 74 -22.48 7.79 0.94
C PHE A 74 -21.79 8.25 2.22
N LEU A 75 -22.40 9.17 2.97
CA LEU A 75 -21.85 9.65 4.25
C LEU A 75 -21.79 8.54 5.29
N GLY A 76 -22.83 7.69 5.36
CA GLY A 76 -22.87 6.52 6.24
C GLY A 76 -21.78 5.50 5.90
N THR A 77 -21.51 5.25 4.62
CA THR A 77 -20.41 4.36 4.20
C THR A 77 -19.05 4.96 4.53
N LEU A 78 -18.84 6.28 4.36
CA LEU A 78 -17.61 6.93 4.79
C LEU A 78 -17.39 6.81 6.31
N LEU A 79 -18.45 7.03 7.09
CA LEU A 79 -18.41 6.85 8.54
C LEU A 79 -18.10 5.40 8.92
N LEU A 80 -18.73 4.44 8.23
CA LEU A 80 -18.48 3.01 8.45
C LEU A 80 -17.02 2.64 8.16
N ILE A 81 -16.45 3.12 7.04
CA ILE A 81 -15.04 2.88 6.71
C ILE A 81 -14.13 3.52 7.78
N GLY A 82 -14.42 4.75 8.18
CA GLY A 82 -13.66 5.43 9.24
C GLY A 82 -13.72 4.67 10.57
N ALA A 83 -14.91 4.21 10.98
CA ALA A 83 -15.09 3.41 12.19
C ALA A 83 -14.36 2.06 12.10
N LEU A 84 -14.50 1.37 10.97
CA LEU A 84 -13.84 0.09 10.70
C LEU A 84 -12.32 0.21 10.78
N TYR A 85 -11.73 1.26 10.19
CA TYR A 85 -10.28 1.43 10.18
C TYR A 85 -9.73 2.03 11.48
N THR A 86 -10.56 2.71 12.27
CA THR A 86 -10.21 3.16 13.64
C THR A 86 -10.30 2.02 14.66
N TRP A 87 -11.02 0.94 14.35
CA TRP A 87 -11.11 -0.23 15.22
C TRP A 87 -9.73 -0.78 15.55
N ASN A 88 -9.46 -0.94 16.86
CA ASN A 88 -8.21 -1.48 17.39
C ASN A 88 -6.94 -0.77 16.85
N LEU A 89 -7.04 0.50 16.43
CA LEU A 89 -5.98 1.21 15.73
C LEU A 89 -4.67 1.28 16.53
N THR A 90 -4.77 1.45 17.85
CA THR A 90 -3.60 1.61 18.74
C THR A 90 -2.87 0.30 19.03
N ALA A 91 -3.40 -0.85 18.64
CA ALA A 91 -2.72 -2.14 18.84
C ALA A 91 -1.38 -2.24 18.11
N SER A 92 -1.19 -1.45 17.05
CA SER A 92 0.07 -1.36 16.31
C SER A 92 1.15 -0.54 17.04
N GLY A 93 0.86 0.07 18.20
CA GLY A 93 1.84 0.91 18.92
C GLY A 93 2.40 2.02 18.01
N TYR A 94 3.72 2.11 17.89
CA TYR A 94 4.39 3.05 16.98
C TYR A 94 4.48 2.57 15.53
N ALA A 95 3.85 1.44 15.17
CA ALA A 95 3.86 0.86 13.84
C ALA A 95 5.29 0.70 13.29
N ASN A 96 5.67 1.48 12.28
CA ASN A 96 7.06 1.61 11.86
C ASN A 96 7.76 2.69 12.71
N SER A 97 8.63 2.25 13.62
CA SER A 97 9.41 3.12 14.52
C SER A 97 10.23 4.16 13.76
N PHE A 98 10.80 3.81 12.61
CA PHE A 98 11.59 4.71 11.77
C PHE A 98 10.83 5.99 11.39
N TYR A 99 9.59 5.84 10.90
CA TYR A 99 8.76 6.99 10.55
C TYR A 99 8.13 7.65 11.78
N SER A 100 7.80 6.90 12.84
CA SER A 100 7.28 7.46 14.09
C SER A 100 8.29 8.37 14.79
N ALA A 101 9.57 8.01 14.80
CA ALA A 101 10.63 8.85 15.34
C ALA A 101 10.76 10.16 14.57
N ALA A 102 10.72 10.13 13.23
CA ALA A 102 10.73 11.33 12.43
C ALA A 102 9.48 12.22 12.63
N VAL A 103 8.31 11.61 12.85
CA VAL A 103 7.07 12.31 13.20
C VAL A 103 7.18 13.00 14.56
N GLN A 104 7.72 12.32 15.56
CA GLN A 104 8.02 12.90 16.88
C GLN A 104 8.99 14.08 16.74
N ALA A 105 10.10 13.89 16.03
CA ALA A 105 11.09 14.94 15.77
C ALA A 105 10.47 16.16 15.09
N GLY A 106 9.65 15.95 14.05
CA GLY A 106 8.93 17.01 13.35
C GLY A 106 7.88 17.72 14.22
N SER A 107 7.31 17.05 15.21
CA SER A 107 6.41 17.71 16.17
C SER A 107 7.17 18.69 17.08
N GLN A 108 8.40 18.35 17.46
CA GLN A 108 9.26 19.14 18.35
C GLN A 108 10.00 20.27 17.61
N SER A 109 10.45 20.04 16.37
CA SER A 109 11.29 20.97 15.61
C SER A 109 10.74 21.22 14.20
N TRP A 110 10.49 22.49 13.86
CA TRP A 110 10.06 22.88 12.51
C TRP A 110 11.11 22.58 11.44
N LYS A 111 12.40 22.55 11.81
CA LYS A 111 13.47 22.13 10.89
C LYS A 111 13.39 20.64 10.62
N ALA A 112 13.19 19.82 11.65
CA ALA A 112 12.98 18.38 11.48
C ALA A 112 11.69 18.08 10.70
N PHE A 113 10.63 18.85 10.94
CA PHE A 113 9.38 18.80 10.17
C PHE A 113 9.60 19.08 8.69
N PHE A 114 10.39 20.10 8.38
CA PHE A 114 10.68 20.50 7.01
C PHE A 114 11.49 19.46 6.25
N PHE A 115 12.52 18.87 6.88
CA PHE A 115 13.41 17.91 6.21
C PHE A 115 12.95 16.45 6.28
N GLY A 116 12.09 16.10 7.25
CA GLY A 116 11.83 14.70 7.59
C GLY A 116 13.00 14.07 8.36
N SER A 117 13.60 14.85 9.27
CA SER A 117 14.70 14.37 10.13
C SER A 117 14.23 13.27 11.07
N LEU A 118 15.07 12.26 11.29
CA LEU A 118 14.79 11.17 12.21
C LEU A 118 14.69 11.67 13.66
N ASP A 119 15.57 12.60 14.04
CA ASP A 119 15.68 13.19 15.38
C ASP A 119 15.48 14.72 15.36
N SER A 120 15.10 15.30 16.49
CA SER A 120 14.80 16.73 16.61
C SER A 120 16.04 17.63 16.53
N ALA A 121 17.24 17.09 16.80
CA ALA A 121 18.53 17.76 16.63
C ALA A 121 19.06 17.70 15.18
N ASN A 122 18.33 17.03 14.26
CA ASN A 122 18.56 17.05 12.81
C ASN A 122 19.90 16.44 12.36
N ALA A 123 20.26 15.24 12.84
CA ALA A 123 21.45 14.55 12.35
C ALA A 123 21.26 14.03 10.90
N ILE A 124 20.16 13.29 10.66
CA ILE A 124 19.91 12.59 9.39
C ILE A 124 18.41 12.51 9.09
N THR A 125 18.01 12.54 7.81
CA THR A 125 16.61 12.35 7.37
C THR A 125 16.22 10.89 7.27
N VAL A 126 14.92 10.63 7.21
CA VAL A 126 14.41 9.36 6.70
C VAL A 126 14.70 9.20 5.21
N ASP A 127 14.50 8.00 4.67
CA ASP A 127 14.79 7.63 3.28
C ASP A 127 13.76 8.15 2.26
N LYS A 128 12.91 9.10 2.64
CA LYS A 128 11.81 9.64 1.81
C LYS A 128 11.66 11.14 2.02
N PRO A 129 11.11 11.86 1.00
CA PRO A 129 10.64 13.21 1.22
C PRO A 129 9.49 13.26 2.25
N PRO A 130 9.30 14.41 2.94
CA PRO A 130 8.61 14.47 4.22
C PRO A 130 7.09 14.66 4.13
N ALA A 131 6.50 14.76 2.93
CA ALA A 131 5.08 15.13 2.82
C ALA A 131 4.13 14.07 3.40
N SER A 132 4.55 12.81 3.49
CA SER A 132 3.81 11.76 4.22
C SER A 132 3.84 11.96 5.73
N LEU A 133 4.89 12.57 6.26
CA LEU A 133 5.11 12.78 7.70
C LEU A 133 4.36 14.01 8.22
N TRP A 134 4.18 15.05 7.40
CA TRP A 134 3.59 16.32 7.84
C TRP A 134 2.22 16.17 8.54
N PRO A 135 1.23 15.42 8.00
CA PRO A 135 -0.06 15.27 8.68
C PRO A 135 0.08 14.57 10.04
N MET A 136 0.99 13.60 10.15
CA MET A 136 1.25 12.88 11.39
C MET A 136 1.96 13.77 12.41
N ALA A 137 2.98 14.53 12.00
CA ALA A 137 3.72 15.42 12.88
C ALA A 137 2.85 16.59 13.39
N LEU A 138 1.97 17.14 12.55
CA LEU A 138 0.97 18.12 12.98
C LEU A 138 -0.03 17.50 13.97
N SER A 139 -0.47 16.27 13.72
CA SER A 139 -1.37 15.54 14.63
C SER A 139 -0.71 15.31 16.00
N VAL A 140 0.55 14.86 16.04
CA VAL A 140 1.32 14.70 17.28
C VAL A 140 1.53 16.04 17.98
N ARG A 141 1.77 17.12 17.25
CA ARG A 141 1.88 18.48 17.83
C ARG A 141 0.57 18.96 18.46
N LEU A 142 -0.59 18.51 17.96
CA LEU A 142 -1.91 18.86 18.50
C LEU A 142 -2.35 17.97 19.66
N PHE A 143 -2.05 16.67 19.61
CA PHE A 143 -2.60 15.65 20.52
C PHE A 143 -1.56 14.98 21.41
N GLY A 144 -0.29 15.39 21.32
CA GLY A 144 0.84 14.72 21.97
C GLY A 144 1.28 13.44 21.26
N LEU A 145 2.46 12.94 21.63
CA LEU A 145 3.01 11.70 21.09
C LEU A 145 2.23 10.51 21.64
N ASN A 146 1.50 9.83 20.76
CA ASN A 146 0.86 8.55 21.04
C ASN A 146 0.52 7.84 19.72
N SER A 147 0.25 6.54 19.81
CA SER A 147 -0.10 5.70 18.65
C SER A 147 -1.28 6.26 17.84
N PHE A 148 -2.34 6.70 18.51
CA PHE A 148 -3.53 7.22 17.83
C PHE A 148 -3.22 8.49 17.03
N ALA A 149 -2.50 9.45 17.61
CA ALA A 149 -2.12 10.69 16.95
C ALA A 149 -1.29 10.45 15.68
N ILE A 150 -0.45 9.41 15.65
CA ILE A 150 0.35 9.04 14.49
C ILE A 150 -0.50 8.34 13.42
N LEU A 151 -1.35 7.39 13.81
CA LEU A 151 -2.03 6.50 12.87
C LEU A 151 -3.37 7.03 12.35
N PHE A 152 -4.08 7.86 13.13
CA PHE A 152 -5.39 8.37 12.74
C PHE A 152 -5.40 9.20 11.44
N PRO A 153 -4.37 10.03 11.13
CA PRO A 153 -4.27 10.68 9.82
C PRO A 153 -4.33 9.72 8.64
N GLN A 154 -3.82 8.49 8.77
CA GLN A 154 -3.87 7.46 7.72
C GLN A 154 -5.31 6.99 7.49
N VAL A 155 -6.10 6.84 8.57
CA VAL A 155 -7.52 6.51 8.49
C VAL A 155 -8.30 7.60 7.76
N LEU A 156 -7.99 8.88 8.03
CA LEU A 156 -8.60 10.00 7.31
C LEU A 156 -8.26 9.96 5.80
N MET A 157 -7.05 9.54 5.43
CA MET A 157 -6.69 9.32 4.02
C MET A 157 -7.47 8.16 3.39
N ALA A 158 -7.83 7.14 4.17
CA ALA A 158 -8.68 6.03 3.72
C ALA A 158 -10.09 6.53 3.36
N VAL A 159 -10.69 7.31 4.28
CA VAL A 159 -12.01 7.93 4.08
C VAL A 159 -11.98 8.88 2.88
N ALA A 160 -10.92 9.67 2.73
CA ALA A 160 -10.74 10.54 1.57
C ALA A 160 -10.62 9.74 0.27
N THR A 161 -9.84 8.65 0.26
CA THR A 161 -9.66 7.79 -0.93
C THR A 161 -10.99 7.16 -1.35
N ALA A 162 -11.76 6.61 -0.41
CA ALA A 162 -13.10 6.08 -0.65
C ALA A 162 -14.04 7.16 -1.22
N GLY A 163 -13.97 8.38 -0.67
CA GLY A 163 -14.71 9.55 -1.17
C GLY A 163 -14.35 9.93 -2.61
N VAL A 164 -13.06 9.91 -2.96
CA VAL A 164 -12.56 10.16 -4.31
C VAL A 164 -13.03 9.09 -5.28
N LEU A 165 -12.94 7.80 -4.91
CA LEU A 165 -13.42 6.68 -5.72
C LEU A 165 -14.93 6.80 -6.00
N TYR A 166 -15.73 7.06 -4.97
CA TYR A 166 -17.16 7.28 -5.13
C TYR A 166 -17.44 8.47 -6.05
N GLY A 167 -16.77 9.62 -5.81
CA GLY A 167 -16.93 10.83 -6.60
C GLY A 167 -16.54 10.68 -8.06
N ALA A 168 -15.49 9.89 -8.35
CA ALA A 168 -15.03 9.56 -9.69
C ALA A 168 -16.06 8.72 -10.44
N LEU A 169 -16.55 7.66 -9.81
CA LEU A 169 -17.43 6.67 -10.46
C LEU A 169 -18.87 7.16 -10.58
N ARG A 170 -19.45 7.70 -9.49
CA ARG A 170 -20.84 8.21 -9.47
C ARG A 170 -21.10 9.21 -10.59
N ARG A 171 -20.07 9.97 -10.97
CA ARG A 171 -20.17 11.08 -11.91
C ARG A 171 -20.41 10.63 -13.36
N ARG A 172 -19.85 9.49 -13.78
CA ARG A 172 -19.99 8.96 -15.15
C ARG A 172 -20.84 7.70 -15.23
N PHE A 173 -20.88 6.92 -14.16
CA PHE A 173 -21.58 5.65 -14.04
C PHE A 173 -22.75 5.82 -13.07
N SER A 174 -22.97 4.85 -12.19
CA SER A 174 -24.05 4.84 -11.21
C SER A 174 -23.57 5.10 -9.77
N ALA A 175 -24.49 5.39 -8.86
CA ALA A 175 -24.18 5.40 -7.43
C ALA A 175 -23.72 4.02 -6.95
N ALA A 176 -24.31 2.95 -7.48
CA ALA A 176 -23.92 1.58 -7.18
C ALA A 176 -22.44 1.32 -7.54
N ALA A 177 -21.96 1.80 -8.70
CA ALA A 177 -20.54 1.70 -9.08
C ALA A 177 -19.63 2.31 -8.00
N GLY A 178 -20.00 3.49 -7.49
CA GLY A 178 -19.28 4.16 -6.39
C GLY A 178 -19.28 3.35 -5.10
N PHE A 179 -20.43 2.84 -4.66
CA PHE A 179 -20.52 2.01 -3.45
C PHE A 179 -19.76 0.68 -3.57
N ILE A 180 -19.81 0.04 -4.74
CA ILE A 180 -19.03 -1.18 -5.01
C ILE A 180 -17.53 -0.87 -4.89
N ALA A 181 -17.05 0.23 -5.49
CA ALA A 181 -15.65 0.61 -5.37
C ALA A 181 -15.26 0.93 -3.92
N MET A 182 -16.09 1.63 -3.16
CA MET A 182 -15.85 1.88 -1.73
C MET A 182 -15.74 0.57 -0.94
N ALA A 183 -16.64 -0.39 -1.17
CA ALA A 183 -16.64 -1.68 -0.50
C ALA A 183 -15.41 -2.52 -0.88
N VAL A 184 -15.09 -2.62 -2.17
CA VAL A 184 -13.91 -3.34 -2.65
C VAL A 184 -12.63 -2.76 -2.05
N PHE A 185 -12.49 -1.42 -2.07
CA PHE A 185 -11.33 -0.75 -1.47
C PHE A 185 -11.23 -1.02 0.04
N ALA A 186 -12.33 -0.84 0.77
CA ALA A 186 -12.36 -0.99 2.23
C ALA A 186 -12.16 -2.43 2.72
N LEU A 187 -12.49 -3.41 1.88
CA LEU A 187 -12.38 -4.84 2.20
C LEU A 187 -11.16 -5.48 1.51
N THR A 188 -10.27 -4.69 0.92
CA THR A 188 -8.98 -5.17 0.41
C THR A 188 -8.00 -5.28 1.58
N PRO A 189 -7.43 -6.47 1.89
CA PRO A 189 -6.62 -6.67 3.10
C PRO A 189 -5.44 -5.69 3.22
N VAL A 190 -4.66 -5.52 2.15
CA VAL A 190 -3.51 -4.61 2.18
C VAL A 190 -3.91 -3.14 2.31
N ALA A 191 -5.10 -2.76 1.84
CA ALA A 191 -5.64 -1.42 2.05
C ALA A 191 -6.02 -1.21 3.52
N ALA A 192 -6.67 -2.20 4.15
CA ALA A 192 -6.97 -2.13 5.59
C ALA A 192 -5.71 -2.02 6.43
N LEU A 193 -4.64 -2.75 6.09
CA LEU A 193 -3.35 -2.62 6.75
C LEU A 193 -2.73 -1.24 6.55
N MET A 194 -2.49 -0.83 5.31
CA MET A 194 -1.63 0.32 5.02
C MET A 194 -2.28 1.67 5.29
N PHE A 195 -3.61 1.75 5.31
CA PHE A 195 -4.32 2.94 5.78
C PHE A 195 -4.47 2.99 7.31
N ARG A 196 -3.88 2.02 8.03
CA ARG A 196 -3.73 1.98 9.50
C ARG A 196 -2.25 1.91 9.91
N PHE A 197 -1.34 2.18 8.98
CA PHE A 197 0.10 2.06 9.15
C PHE A 197 0.80 3.36 8.70
N ASN A 198 1.85 3.78 9.40
CA ASN A 198 2.49 5.10 9.26
C ASN A 198 3.52 5.20 8.11
N ASN A 199 3.51 4.24 7.18
CA ASN A 199 4.33 4.33 5.97
C ASN A 199 3.74 5.35 4.97
N PRO A 200 4.51 5.78 3.94
CA PRO A 200 4.04 6.78 2.96
C PRO A 200 2.88 6.32 2.06
N ASP A 201 2.53 5.04 2.07
CA ASP A 201 1.69 4.39 1.07
C ASP A 201 0.23 4.87 1.05
N ALA A 202 -0.37 5.21 2.20
CA ALA A 202 -1.74 5.71 2.25
C ALA A 202 -1.88 7.11 1.62
N ALA A 203 -0.94 8.02 1.90
CA ALA A 203 -0.87 9.34 1.26
C ALA A 203 -0.65 9.22 -0.25
N LEU A 204 0.23 8.31 -0.66
CA LEU A 204 0.51 8.03 -2.06
C LEU A 204 -0.75 7.53 -2.79
N ALA A 205 -1.42 6.51 -2.25
CA ALA A 205 -2.62 5.93 -2.84
C ALA A 205 -3.75 6.96 -2.99
N LEU A 206 -3.94 7.83 -1.98
CA LEU A 206 -4.90 8.93 -2.04
C LEU A 206 -4.56 9.90 -3.19
N LEU A 207 -3.32 10.40 -3.25
CA LEU A 207 -2.93 11.39 -4.25
C LEU A 207 -2.95 10.82 -5.68
N MET A 208 -2.60 9.54 -5.83
CA MET A 208 -2.73 8.80 -7.08
C MET A 208 -4.21 8.66 -7.51
N ALA A 209 -5.12 8.33 -6.61
CA ALA A 209 -6.56 8.30 -6.90
C ALA A 209 -7.11 9.70 -7.26
N VAL A 210 -6.68 10.75 -6.54
CA VAL A 210 -7.02 12.15 -6.84
C VAL A 210 -6.52 12.55 -8.24
N THR A 211 -5.32 12.10 -8.62
CA THR A 211 -4.72 12.36 -9.93
C THR A 211 -5.60 11.80 -11.05
N VAL A 212 -5.97 10.52 -10.96
CA VAL A 212 -6.85 9.88 -11.96
C VAL A 212 -8.22 10.58 -11.99
N TYR A 213 -8.80 10.90 -10.83
CA TYR A 213 -10.03 11.68 -10.75
C TYR A 213 -9.92 13.02 -11.48
N CYS A 214 -8.86 13.79 -11.23
CA CYS A 214 -8.62 15.09 -11.86
C CYS A 214 -8.43 14.97 -13.38
N VAL A 215 -7.71 13.96 -13.87
CA VAL A 215 -7.58 13.70 -15.31
C VAL A 215 -8.94 13.42 -15.92
N LEU A 216 -9.76 12.56 -15.32
CA LEU A 216 -11.11 12.26 -15.81
C LEU A 216 -12.03 13.49 -15.78
N ARG A 217 -11.93 14.33 -14.73
CA ARG A 217 -12.63 15.61 -14.66
C ARG A 217 -12.21 16.56 -15.78
N ALA A 218 -10.93 16.56 -16.14
CA ALA A 218 -10.44 17.35 -17.26
C ALA A 218 -11.00 16.84 -18.59
N MET A 219 -11.14 15.53 -18.77
CA MET A 219 -11.61 14.90 -20.00
C MET A 219 -13.07 15.18 -20.34
N GLU A 220 -13.93 15.45 -19.36
CA GLU A 220 -15.36 15.74 -19.61
C GLU A 220 -15.56 16.95 -20.53
N LYS A 221 -14.74 17.99 -20.38
CA LYS A 221 -14.91 19.28 -21.07
C LYS A 221 -13.59 19.91 -21.52
N ALA A 222 -12.51 19.12 -21.60
CA ALA A 222 -11.13 19.60 -21.85
C ALA A 222 -10.72 20.77 -20.92
N GLN A 223 -11.10 20.69 -19.64
CA GLN A 223 -10.89 21.75 -18.66
C GLN A 223 -9.45 21.74 -18.12
N THR A 224 -8.65 22.75 -18.49
CA THR A 224 -7.24 22.90 -18.08
C THR A 224 -7.05 22.87 -16.57
N LYS A 225 -7.94 23.52 -15.81
CA LYS A 225 -7.83 23.61 -14.35
C LYS A 225 -7.69 22.25 -13.66
N TRP A 226 -8.40 21.23 -14.15
CA TRP A 226 -8.35 19.90 -13.56
C TRP A 226 -7.06 19.17 -13.90
N LEU A 227 -6.46 19.43 -15.07
CA LEU A 227 -5.12 18.94 -15.38
C LEU A 227 -4.03 19.62 -14.57
N VAL A 228 -4.17 20.91 -14.27
CA VAL A 228 -3.29 21.60 -13.32
C VAL A 228 -3.39 20.96 -11.94
N TRP A 229 -4.62 20.70 -11.45
CA TRP A 229 -4.80 19.97 -10.19
C TRP A 229 -4.26 18.53 -10.22
N ALA A 230 -4.32 17.84 -11.37
CA ALA A 230 -3.68 16.54 -11.53
C ALA A 230 -2.15 16.66 -11.42
N GLY A 231 -1.55 17.65 -12.09
CA GLY A 231 -0.12 17.95 -11.96
C GLY A 231 0.28 18.25 -10.52
N ALA A 232 -0.46 19.12 -9.82
CA ALA A 232 -0.23 19.42 -8.41
C ALA A 232 -0.33 18.18 -7.52
N ALA A 233 -1.35 17.32 -7.73
CA ALA A 233 -1.50 16.07 -6.96
C ALA A 233 -0.32 15.11 -7.16
N VAL A 234 0.18 14.96 -8.40
CA VAL A 234 1.38 14.13 -8.67
C VAL A 234 2.64 14.76 -8.09
N GLY A 235 2.79 16.09 -8.14
CA GLY A 235 3.92 16.78 -7.53
C GLY A 235 3.96 16.60 -6.01
N LEU A 236 2.80 16.64 -5.34
CA LEU A 236 2.69 16.29 -3.93
C LEU A 236 2.95 14.80 -3.68
N ALA A 237 2.51 13.90 -4.58
CA ALA A 237 2.78 12.47 -4.47
C ALA A 237 4.29 12.16 -4.63
N PHE A 238 5.00 12.93 -5.45
CA PHE A 238 6.45 12.87 -5.55
C PHE A 238 7.13 13.26 -4.22
N LEU A 239 6.59 14.24 -3.49
CA LEU A 239 7.06 14.58 -2.13
C LEU A 239 6.64 13.56 -1.06
N VAL A 240 5.83 12.56 -1.41
CA VAL A 240 5.47 11.44 -0.53
C VAL A 240 6.38 10.24 -0.80
N LYS A 241 6.58 9.86 -2.06
CA LYS A 241 7.30 8.62 -2.43
C LYS A 241 8.03 8.70 -3.79
N THR A 242 8.58 9.86 -4.14
CA THR A 242 9.45 10.09 -5.31
C THR A 242 8.92 9.48 -6.62
N LEU A 243 9.74 8.75 -7.38
CA LEU A 243 9.44 8.25 -8.73
C LEU A 243 8.32 7.22 -8.75
N GLN A 244 7.97 6.61 -7.61
CA GLN A 244 6.79 5.77 -7.49
C GLN A 244 5.50 6.51 -7.90
N ALA A 245 5.42 7.82 -7.66
CA ALA A 245 4.28 8.64 -8.07
C ALA A 245 4.13 8.74 -9.60
N PHE A 246 5.21 8.50 -10.36
CA PHE A 246 5.24 8.71 -11.80
C PHE A 246 4.80 7.50 -12.61
N LEU A 247 4.62 6.33 -11.98
CA LEU A 247 4.25 5.08 -12.67
C LEU A 247 2.99 5.22 -13.53
N ILE A 248 2.02 6.03 -13.08
CA ILE A 248 0.73 6.19 -13.77
C ILE A 248 0.72 7.33 -14.80
N LEU A 249 1.78 8.14 -14.89
CA LEU A 249 1.81 9.26 -15.82
C LEU A 249 1.70 8.83 -17.28
N PRO A 250 2.41 7.78 -17.77
CA PRO A 250 2.32 7.36 -19.17
C PRO A 250 0.89 7.05 -19.63
N PRO A 251 0.11 6.16 -18.98
CA PRO A 251 -1.26 5.89 -19.43
C PRO A 251 -2.16 7.12 -19.31
N LEU A 252 -2.03 7.95 -18.26
CA LEU A 252 -2.89 9.12 -18.07
C LEU A 252 -2.64 10.22 -19.11
N ALA A 253 -1.36 10.52 -19.39
CA ALA A 253 -0.99 11.48 -20.41
C ALA A 253 -1.45 11.02 -21.79
N LEU A 254 -1.23 9.75 -22.13
CA LEU A 254 -1.66 9.16 -23.39
C LEU A 254 -3.18 9.24 -23.55
N VAL A 255 -3.93 8.84 -22.52
CA VAL A 255 -5.40 8.90 -22.53
C VAL A 255 -5.90 10.33 -22.74
N TYR A 256 -5.30 11.33 -22.07
CA TYR A 256 -5.69 12.71 -22.26
C TYR A 256 -5.39 13.22 -23.68
N VAL A 257 -4.16 13.02 -24.16
CA VAL A 257 -3.73 13.48 -25.49
C VAL A 257 -4.57 12.83 -26.59
N VAL A 258 -4.90 11.55 -26.47
CA VAL A 258 -5.65 10.81 -27.50
C VAL A 258 -7.14 11.10 -27.43
N PHE A 259 -7.76 11.22 -26.25
CA PHE A 259 -9.22 11.18 -26.11
C PHE A 259 -9.87 12.49 -25.64
N ALA A 260 -9.14 13.51 -25.18
CA ALA A 260 -9.76 14.76 -24.74
C ALA A 260 -10.54 15.49 -25.88
N PRO A 261 -11.66 16.17 -25.56
CA PRO A 261 -12.55 16.81 -26.55
C PRO A 261 -12.07 18.21 -26.96
N THR A 262 -10.81 18.33 -27.39
CA THR A 262 -10.25 19.60 -27.90
C THR A 262 -9.20 19.38 -28.98
N THR A 263 -8.54 20.41 -29.52
CA THR A 263 -7.52 20.26 -30.57
C THR A 263 -6.24 19.62 -30.03
N LEU A 264 -5.49 18.88 -30.86
CA LEU A 264 -4.25 18.20 -30.43
C LEU A 264 -3.24 19.17 -29.80
N ARG A 265 -3.03 20.34 -30.43
CA ARG A 265 -2.16 21.41 -29.90
C ARG A 265 -2.56 21.82 -28.49
N ARG A 266 -3.86 21.98 -28.22
CA ARG A 266 -4.35 22.33 -26.88
C ARG A 266 -4.15 21.20 -25.89
N ARG A 267 -4.35 19.94 -26.28
CA ARG A 267 -4.12 18.79 -25.40
C ARG A 267 -2.66 18.69 -24.97
N ILE A 268 -1.73 18.83 -25.93
CA ILE A 268 -0.29 18.84 -25.65
C ILE A 268 0.06 19.99 -24.71
N GLY A 269 -0.39 21.22 -25.01
CA GLY A 269 -0.15 22.37 -24.14
C GLY A 269 -0.72 22.20 -22.73
N GLN A 270 -1.88 21.55 -22.58
CA GLN A 270 -2.47 21.28 -21.27
C GLN A 270 -1.69 20.22 -20.48
N VAL A 271 -1.16 19.18 -21.15
CA VAL A 271 -0.30 18.18 -20.51
C VAL A 271 1.05 18.79 -20.12
N LEU A 272 1.64 19.64 -20.95
CA LEU A 272 2.85 20.40 -20.60
C LEU A 272 2.61 21.31 -19.39
N LEU A 273 1.47 21.99 -19.34
CA LEU A 273 1.09 22.82 -18.19
C LEU A 273 0.85 21.97 -16.92
N ALA A 274 0.29 20.76 -17.06
CA ALA A 274 0.20 19.82 -15.94
C ALA A 274 1.59 19.38 -15.46
N GLY A 275 2.52 19.12 -16.38
CA GLY A 275 3.93 18.85 -16.08
C GLY A 275 4.60 20.00 -15.34
N LEU A 276 4.38 21.25 -15.77
CA LEU A 276 4.87 22.44 -15.06
C LEU A 276 4.27 22.52 -13.65
N SER A 277 2.96 22.29 -13.51
CA SER A 277 2.31 22.28 -12.18
C SER A 277 2.87 21.19 -11.26
N MET A 278 3.22 20.03 -11.81
CA MET A 278 3.87 18.94 -11.07
C MET A 278 5.27 19.35 -10.60
N ILE A 279 6.06 19.96 -11.48
CA ILE A 279 7.39 20.49 -11.13
C ILE A 279 7.29 21.58 -10.07
N VAL A 280 6.32 22.49 -10.15
CA VAL A 280 6.14 23.54 -9.13
C VAL A 280 5.71 22.93 -7.80
N ALA A 281 4.76 21.99 -7.79
CA ALA A 281 4.22 21.41 -6.57
C ALA A 281 5.19 20.45 -5.86
N GLY A 282 6.02 19.71 -6.61
CA GLY A 282 7.02 18.79 -6.05
C GLY A 282 8.42 19.37 -5.96
N GLY A 283 8.84 20.16 -6.95
CA GLY A 283 10.21 20.62 -7.11
C GLY A 283 10.62 21.76 -6.19
N TRP A 284 9.69 22.52 -5.60
CA TRP A 284 10.03 23.62 -4.69
C TRP A 284 10.81 23.13 -3.46
N TRP A 285 10.38 22.03 -2.84
CA TRP A 285 11.05 21.46 -1.67
C TRP A 285 12.40 20.88 -2.07
N VAL A 286 12.46 20.17 -3.21
CA VAL A 286 13.71 19.64 -3.76
C VAL A 286 14.72 20.75 -3.98
N ALA A 287 14.30 21.85 -4.61
CA ALA A 287 15.15 23.00 -4.86
C ALA A 287 15.69 23.58 -3.54
N ILE A 288 14.84 23.73 -2.52
CA ILE A 288 15.30 24.23 -1.21
C ILE A 288 16.32 23.25 -0.60
N VAL A 289 16.06 21.95 -0.59
CA VAL A 289 16.96 20.96 0.02
C VAL A 289 18.33 20.92 -0.66
N GLU A 290 18.35 20.94 -2.00
CA GLU A 290 19.59 20.90 -2.78
C GLU A 290 20.37 22.23 -2.70
N LEU A 291 19.68 23.36 -2.54
CA LEU A 291 20.32 24.68 -2.42
C LEU A 291 20.69 25.05 -0.97
N TRP A 292 20.13 24.38 0.02
CA TRP A 292 20.42 24.66 1.42
C TRP A 292 21.83 24.18 1.78
N PRO A 293 22.66 25.01 2.45
CA PRO A 293 24.05 24.65 2.74
C PRO A 293 24.17 23.32 3.52
N ALA A 294 24.90 22.36 2.96
CA ALA A 294 25.01 21.00 3.47
C ALA A 294 25.49 20.92 4.94
N SER A 295 26.33 21.87 5.38
CA SER A 295 26.80 21.97 6.77
C SER A 295 25.73 22.39 7.77
N SER A 296 24.58 22.87 7.29
CA SER A 296 23.51 23.45 8.11
C SER A 296 22.15 22.77 7.92
N ARG A 297 22.09 21.65 7.19
CA ARG A 297 20.91 20.78 7.06
C ARG A 297 21.26 19.36 7.51
N PRO A 298 20.27 18.51 7.87
CA PRO A 298 20.52 17.10 8.11
C PRO A 298 21.15 16.42 6.89
N TYR A 299 21.85 15.32 7.13
CA TYR A 299 22.26 14.41 6.08
C TYR A 299 21.03 13.79 5.40
N ILE A 300 21.04 13.64 4.06
CA ILE A 300 19.96 12.97 3.34
C ILE A 300 20.12 11.46 3.47
N GLY A 301 19.31 10.83 4.31
CA GLY A 301 19.34 9.40 4.56
C GLY A 301 19.04 8.56 3.30
N GLY A 302 19.74 7.44 3.16
CA GLY A 302 19.67 6.55 1.99
C GLY A 302 20.44 7.08 0.76
N SER A 303 21.30 8.08 0.94
CA SER A 303 22.24 8.55 -0.08
C SER A 303 23.68 8.30 0.37
N GLN A 304 24.62 8.24 -0.56
CA GLN A 304 26.05 8.12 -0.23
C GLN A 304 26.76 9.48 -0.25
N ASN A 305 26.23 10.46 -0.99
CA ASN A 305 26.86 11.78 -1.15
C ASN A 305 26.01 12.93 -0.57
N ASN A 306 25.13 12.64 0.40
CA ASN A 306 24.27 13.65 1.02
C ASN A 306 23.36 14.38 -0.01
N SER A 307 22.83 13.65 -0.98
CA SER A 307 22.05 14.21 -2.11
C SER A 307 20.68 13.58 -2.21
N PHE A 308 19.64 14.43 -2.30
CA PHE A 308 18.28 13.97 -2.50
C PHE A 308 18.04 13.52 -3.94
N LEU A 309 18.72 14.12 -4.92
CA LEU A 309 18.68 13.66 -6.31
C LEU A 309 19.31 12.27 -6.48
N GLU A 310 20.45 12.01 -5.82
CA GLU A 310 21.05 10.68 -5.79
C GLU A 310 20.07 9.65 -5.20
N LEU A 311 19.47 9.96 -4.05
CA LEU A 311 18.44 9.12 -3.43
C LEU A 311 17.27 8.86 -4.39
N THR A 312 16.79 9.90 -5.07
CA THR A 312 15.61 9.85 -5.95
C THR A 312 15.83 8.99 -7.19
N PHE A 313 16.96 9.15 -7.87
CA PHE A 313 17.25 8.44 -9.12
C PHE A 313 17.95 7.10 -8.91
N GLY A 314 18.73 6.97 -7.83
CA GLY A 314 19.39 5.73 -7.41
C GLY A 314 18.45 4.83 -6.62
N TYR A 315 18.67 4.75 -5.29
CA TYR A 315 17.99 3.80 -4.40
C TYR A 315 16.45 3.84 -4.49
N ASN A 316 15.80 5.00 -4.52
CA ASN A 316 14.33 5.09 -4.63
C ASN A 316 13.81 5.09 -6.07
N GLY A 317 14.70 4.96 -7.06
CA GLY A 317 14.39 5.10 -8.48
C GLY A 317 14.78 3.89 -9.28
N LEU A 318 15.83 4.04 -10.10
CA LEU A 318 16.30 3.01 -11.02
C LEU A 318 16.79 1.76 -10.28
N GLY A 319 17.36 1.93 -9.08
CA GLY A 319 17.78 0.82 -8.21
C GLY A 319 16.65 -0.16 -7.90
N ARG A 320 15.41 0.34 -7.76
CA ARG A 320 14.22 -0.51 -7.56
C ARG A 320 13.95 -1.40 -8.76
N ILE A 321 14.22 -0.91 -9.96
CA ILE A 321 13.92 -1.61 -11.21
C ILE A 321 14.99 -2.64 -11.53
N ASN A 322 16.27 -2.27 -11.44
CA ASN A 322 17.40 -3.12 -11.84
C ASN A 322 18.04 -3.92 -10.69
N GLY A 323 17.69 -3.63 -9.43
CA GLY A 323 18.21 -4.32 -8.24
C GLY A 323 19.52 -3.74 -7.68
N GLU A 324 20.05 -2.66 -8.26
CA GLU A 324 21.28 -2.00 -7.81
C GLU A 324 20.96 -0.94 -6.76
N GLU A 325 20.82 -1.35 -5.50
CA GLU A 325 20.37 -0.49 -4.40
C GLU A 325 21.46 -0.27 -3.35
N THR A 326 22.43 0.60 -3.63
CA THR A 326 23.41 1.05 -2.62
C THR A 326 22.72 1.89 -1.55
N GLY A 327 23.08 1.72 -0.26
CA GLY A 327 22.43 2.44 0.86
C GLY A 327 21.06 1.88 1.28
N SER A 328 20.70 0.72 0.72
CA SER A 328 19.37 0.13 0.80
C SER A 328 19.17 -0.82 1.99
N VAL A 329 17.92 -1.00 2.40
CA VAL A 329 17.54 -2.01 3.41
C VAL A 329 17.77 -3.41 2.88
N GLY A 330 18.93 -4.01 3.20
CA GLY A 330 19.26 -5.38 2.78
C GLY A 330 20.68 -5.60 2.23
N GLY A 331 21.50 -4.55 2.11
CA GLY A 331 22.92 -4.68 1.77
C GLY A 331 23.17 -5.17 0.35
N GLY A 332 23.18 -4.25 -0.63
CA GLY A 332 23.92 -4.31 -1.91
C GLY A 332 23.74 -5.48 -2.90
N GLY A 333 23.15 -6.61 -2.50
CA GLY A 333 22.96 -7.78 -3.34
C GLY A 333 21.50 -7.92 -3.75
N GLY A 334 21.18 -7.47 -4.97
CA GLY A 334 19.91 -7.81 -5.61
C GLY A 334 19.76 -9.34 -5.66
N GLY A 335 18.76 -9.87 -4.96
CA GLY A 335 18.61 -11.33 -4.82
C GLY A 335 18.10 -11.73 -3.46
N GLY A 336 16.91 -11.25 -3.09
CA GLY A 336 16.36 -11.57 -1.78
C GLY A 336 14.93 -11.16 -1.54
N TRP A 337 14.20 -10.56 -2.49
CA TRP A 337 12.87 -9.96 -2.26
C TRP A 337 11.73 -10.68 -2.99
N GLY A 338 11.94 -11.96 -3.32
CA GLY A 338 10.99 -12.80 -4.06
C GLY A 338 11.20 -12.79 -5.57
N GLU A 339 10.78 -13.87 -6.23
CA GLU A 339 10.95 -14.05 -7.66
C GLU A 339 10.21 -12.97 -8.48
N THR A 340 10.88 -12.39 -9.47
CA THR A 340 10.25 -11.53 -10.48
C THR A 340 9.47 -12.40 -11.46
N GLY A 341 8.35 -11.90 -11.96
CA GLY A 341 7.53 -12.66 -12.89
C GLY A 341 6.16 -12.06 -13.14
N TRP A 342 5.56 -12.45 -14.26
CA TRP A 342 4.19 -12.08 -14.60
C TRP A 342 3.18 -12.54 -13.54
N ASP A 343 3.52 -13.60 -12.80
CA ASP A 343 2.73 -14.22 -11.77
C ASP A 343 3.05 -13.72 -10.34
N ARG A 344 3.99 -12.79 -10.16
CA ARG A 344 4.37 -12.26 -8.82
C ARG A 344 3.17 -11.75 -8.03
N MET A 345 2.21 -11.08 -8.67
CA MET A 345 0.98 -10.62 -7.98
C MET A 345 0.15 -11.80 -7.44
N PHE A 346 0.27 -12.98 -8.04
CA PHE A 346 -0.46 -14.18 -7.71
C PHE A 346 0.33 -15.14 -6.81
N SER A 347 1.57 -14.82 -6.46
CA SER A 347 2.45 -15.64 -5.60
C SER A 347 1.86 -15.87 -4.20
N SER A 348 2.44 -16.81 -3.44
CA SER A 348 2.00 -17.13 -2.06
C SER A 348 2.06 -15.92 -1.13
N SER A 349 3.09 -15.05 -1.25
CA SER A 349 3.28 -13.88 -0.39
C SER A 349 2.39 -12.69 -0.79
N ILE A 350 2.10 -12.52 -2.08
CA ILE A 350 1.37 -11.34 -2.58
C ILE A 350 -0.12 -11.60 -2.78
N GLY A 351 -0.49 -12.84 -3.16
CA GLY A 351 -1.84 -13.15 -3.59
C GLY A 351 -2.91 -12.77 -2.56
N GLY A 352 -2.66 -13.06 -1.28
CA GLY A 352 -3.57 -12.75 -0.18
C GLY A 352 -3.67 -11.25 0.17
N GLN A 353 -2.74 -10.43 -0.31
CA GLN A 353 -2.70 -8.99 -0.04
C GLN A 353 -3.68 -8.22 -0.95
N ILE A 354 -3.62 -8.48 -2.26
CA ILE A 354 -4.28 -7.63 -3.28
C ILE A 354 -5.05 -8.40 -4.37
N SER A 355 -4.68 -9.66 -4.64
CA SER A 355 -5.02 -10.30 -5.93
C SER A 355 -6.41 -10.93 -5.98
N TRP A 356 -7.16 -10.92 -4.88
CA TRP A 356 -8.50 -11.47 -4.76
C TRP A 356 -9.42 -11.15 -5.94
N LEU A 357 -9.43 -9.88 -6.38
CA LEU A 357 -10.31 -9.40 -7.46
C LEU A 357 -9.57 -9.03 -8.74
N ILE A 358 -8.24 -9.21 -8.81
CA ILE A 358 -7.48 -8.90 -10.02
C ILE A 358 -7.98 -9.70 -11.25
N PRO A 359 -8.22 -11.03 -11.17
CA PRO A 359 -8.74 -11.78 -12.31
C PRO A 359 -10.05 -11.20 -12.86
N ALA A 360 -11.01 -10.90 -11.98
CA ALA A 360 -12.25 -10.25 -12.38
C ALA A 360 -12.03 -8.84 -12.91
N ALA A 361 -11.14 -8.04 -12.31
CA ALA A 361 -10.83 -6.69 -12.75
C ALA A 361 -10.32 -6.68 -14.19
N LEU A 362 -9.44 -7.63 -14.55
CA LEU A 362 -8.93 -7.77 -15.93
C LEU A 362 -10.04 -8.17 -16.91
N ILE A 363 -10.91 -9.12 -16.53
CA ILE A 363 -12.05 -9.56 -17.35
C ILE A 363 -13.03 -8.41 -17.59
N VAL A 364 -13.45 -7.70 -16.54
CA VAL A 364 -14.42 -6.60 -16.66
C VAL A 364 -13.81 -5.36 -17.32
N LEU A 365 -12.50 -5.15 -17.20
CA LEU A 365 -11.78 -4.11 -17.94
C LEU A 365 -11.83 -4.39 -19.45
N ALA A 366 -11.47 -5.61 -19.87
CA ALA A 366 -11.51 -6.01 -21.27
C ALA A 366 -12.94 -5.87 -21.84
N ALA A 367 -13.94 -6.33 -21.09
CA ALA A 367 -15.34 -6.23 -21.50
C ALA A 367 -15.87 -4.79 -21.53
N GLY A 368 -15.48 -3.95 -20.57
CA GLY A 368 -15.80 -2.52 -20.56
C GLY A 368 -15.21 -1.77 -21.75
N ILE A 369 -13.96 -2.09 -22.13
CA ILE A 369 -13.33 -1.58 -23.34
C ILE A 369 -14.05 -2.09 -24.59
N ALA A 370 -14.40 -3.37 -24.65
CA ALA A 370 -15.14 -3.94 -25.78
C ALA A 370 -16.53 -3.29 -25.96
N LEU A 371 -17.28 -3.09 -24.88
CA LEU A 371 -18.58 -2.40 -24.89
C LEU A 371 -18.47 -0.95 -25.37
N THR A 372 -17.36 -0.28 -25.02
CA THR A 372 -17.12 1.12 -25.38
C THR A 372 -16.28 1.28 -26.66
N TRP A 373 -15.94 0.18 -27.34
CA TRP A 373 -15.02 0.20 -28.49
C TRP A 373 -15.52 1.08 -29.63
N LYS A 374 -16.81 0.95 -29.97
CA LYS A 374 -17.48 1.75 -31.02
C LYS A 374 -17.93 3.12 -30.55
N ALA A 375 -17.71 3.49 -29.28
CA ALA A 375 -18.07 4.81 -28.79
C ALA A 375 -17.22 5.90 -29.44
N LYS A 376 -17.78 7.12 -29.54
CA LYS A 376 -17.07 8.30 -30.06
C LYS A 376 -15.71 8.43 -29.38
N ARG A 377 -14.68 8.92 -30.10
CA ARG A 377 -13.31 9.10 -29.56
C ARG A 377 -13.33 9.70 -28.14
N THR A 378 -14.13 10.75 -27.94
CA THR A 378 -14.22 11.51 -26.69
C THR A 378 -15.13 10.89 -25.63
N ASP A 379 -15.55 9.64 -25.77
CA ASP A 379 -16.38 9.00 -24.77
C ASP A 379 -15.63 8.87 -23.43
N THR A 380 -16.29 9.36 -22.38
CA THR A 380 -15.71 9.46 -21.04
C THR A 380 -15.80 8.15 -20.27
N ALA A 381 -16.64 7.18 -20.66
CA ALA A 381 -16.64 5.86 -20.05
C ALA A 381 -15.43 5.04 -20.55
N ARG A 382 -15.15 5.04 -21.86
CA ARG A 382 -13.92 4.44 -22.40
C ARG A 382 -12.68 5.08 -21.78
N ALA A 383 -12.65 6.41 -21.69
CA ALA A 383 -11.57 7.13 -21.01
C ALA A 383 -11.36 6.67 -19.56
N ALA A 384 -12.44 6.44 -18.80
CA ALA A 384 -12.35 5.97 -17.42
C ALA A 384 -11.78 4.54 -17.33
N PHE A 385 -12.22 3.62 -18.19
CA PHE A 385 -11.64 2.27 -18.25
C PHE A 385 -10.14 2.33 -18.61
N LEU A 386 -9.76 3.15 -19.59
CA LEU A 386 -8.35 3.28 -19.99
C LEU A 386 -7.49 3.97 -18.92
N ALA A 387 -8.02 4.96 -18.20
CA ALA A 387 -7.27 5.67 -17.17
C ALA A 387 -7.06 4.80 -15.91
N TRP A 388 -8.13 4.23 -15.35
CA TRP A 388 -8.04 3.37 -14.17
C TRP A 388 -7.39 2.02 -14.50
N GLY A 389 -7.78 1.40 -15.61
CA GLY A 389 -7.22 0.13 -16.08
C GLY A 389 -5.78 0.27 -16.56
N GLY A 390 -5.44 1.34 -17.27
CA GLY A 390 -4.05 1.62 -17.67
C GLY A 390 -3.15 1.84 -16.47
N SER A 391 -3.63 2.56 -15.45
CA SER A 391 -2.92 2.74 -14.17
C SER A 391 -2.74 1.41 -13.43
N LEU A 392 -3.79 0.57 -13.37
CA LEU A 392 -3.70 -0.79 -12.81
C LEU A 392 -2.62 -1.62 -13.51
N LEU A 393 -2.69 -1.70 -14.85
CA LEU A 393 -1.82 -2.55 -15.65
C LEU A 393 -0.35 -2.11 -15.57
N ILE A 394 -0.06 -0.82 -15.70
CA ILE A 394 1.33 -0.35 -15.66
C ILE A 394 1.95 -0.59 -14.27
N THR A 395 1.21 -0.34 -13.20
CA THR A 395 1.69 -0.60 -11.84
C THR A 395 1.88 -2.09 -11.60
N MET A 396 0.95 -2.95 -12.05
CA MET A 396 1.11 -4.41 -11.97
C MET A 396 2.37 -4.89 -12.70
N VAL A 397 2.59 -4.44 -13.94
CA VAL A 397 3.76 -4.82 -14.75
C VAL A 397 5.04 -4.42 -14.03
N ILE A 398 5.16 -3.17 -13.60
CA ILE A 398 6.38 -2.70 -12.94
C ILE A 398 6.61 -3.44 -11.63
N PHE A 399 5.57 -3.69 -10.84
CA PHE A 399 5.70 -4.46 -9.59
C PHE A 399 6.09 -5.91 -9.82
N SER A 400 5.59 -6.52 -10.90
CA SER A 400 5.93 -7.88 -11.30
C SER A 400 7.40 -8.04 -11.70
N PHE A 401 7.98 -7.02 -12.35
CA PHE A 401 9.32 -7.13 -12.95
C PHE A 401 10.42 -6.34 -12.23
N MET A 402 10.11 -5.50 -11.23
CA MET A 402 11.14 -4.78 -10.48
C MET A 402 12.05 -5.74 -9.69
N GLN A 403 13.36 -5.57 -9.80
CA GLN A 403 14.36 -6.51 -9.25
C GLN A 403 14.91 -6.11 -7.88
N GLY A 404 14.76 -4.84 -7.47
CA GLY A 404 15.17 -4.35 -6.15
C GLY A 404 14.20 -4.74 -5.04
N ILE A 405 14.30 -4.08 -3.89
CA ILE A 405 13.41 -4.33 -2.76
C ILE A 405 11.96 -4.19 -3.17
N PHE A 406 11.24 -5.27 -2.92
CA PHE A 406 9.80 -5.35 -3.05
C PHE A 406 9.21 -5.87 -1.74
N HIS A 407 8.31 -5.08 -1.15
CA HIS A 407 7.54 -5.50 0.02
C HIS A 407 6.10 -5.79 -0.39
N GLU A 408 5.50 -6.77 0.27
CA GLU A 408 4.13 -7.24 0.06
C GLU A 408 3.13 -6.08 0.09
N TYR A 409 3.32 -5.17 1.04
CA TYR A 409 2.43 -4.03 1.26
C TYR A 409 2.47 -2.96 0.15
N TYR A 410 3.47 -2.95 -0.72
CA TYR A 410 3.54 -2.02 -1.86
C TYR A 410 2.31 -2.13 -2.75
N THR A 411 1.72 -3.33 -2.80
CA THR A 411 0.53 -3.62 -3.59
C THR A 411 -0.71 -2.83 -3.23
N VAL A 412 -0.74 -2.11 -2.09
CA VAL A 412 -1.82 -1.15 -1.80
C VAL A 412 -1.99 -0.08 -2.89
N ALA A 413 -0.92 0.26 -3.63
CA ALA A 413 -0.99 1.17 -4.78
C ALA A 413 -2.00 0.71 -5.86
N LEU A 414 -2.27 -0.60 -5.95
CA LEU A 414 -3.24 -1.17 -6.89
C LEU A 414 -4.69 -1.10 -6.37
N ALA A 415 -4.90 -0.98 -5.06
CA ALA A 415 -6.22 -1.13 -4.44
C ALA A 415 -7.26 -0.12 -4.96
N PRO A 416 -6.95 1.19 -5.10
CA PRO A 416 -7.91 2.14 -5.70
C PRO A 416 -8.27 1.78 -7.14
N TYR A 417 -7.34 1.18 -7.90
CA TYR A 417 -7.53 0.88 -9.32
C TYR A 417 -8.36 -0.39 -9.52
N VAL A 418 -8.08 -1.44 -8.75
CA VAL A 418 -8.92 -2.65 -8.70
C VAL A 418 -10.34 -2.27 -8.30
N ALA A 419 -10.50 -1.47 -7.25
CA ALA A 419 -11.81 -0.99 -6.77
C ALA A 419 -12.58 -0.21 -7.86
N ALA A 420 -11.91 0.73 -8.52
CA ALA A 420 -12.53 1.52 -9.60
C ALA A 420 -12.94 0.64 -10.78
N VAL A 421 -12.07 -0.25 -11.26
CA VAL A 421 -12.34 -1.14 -12.41
C VAL A 421 -13.48 -2.10 -12.10
N ILE A 422 -13.51 -2.71 -10.92
CA ILE A 422 -14.61 -3.59 -10.48
C ILE A 422 -15.91 -2.80 -10.38
N GLY A 423 -15.92 -1.63 -9.73
CA GLY A 423 -17.12 -0.81 -9.57
C GLY A 423 -17.73 -0.35 -10.90
N MET A 424 -16.89 0.15 -11.82
CA MET A 424 -17.32 0.56 -13.17
C MET A 424 -17.79 -0.64 -13.99
N GLY A 425 -16.97 -1.71 -14.03
CA GLY A 425 -17.24 -2.91 -14.81
C GLY A 425 -18.54 -3.61 -14.38
N ALA A 426 -18.74 -3.82 -13.08
CA ALA A 426 -19.95 -4.44 -12.56
C ALA A 426 -21.21 -3.65 -12.93
N SER A 427 -21.18 -2.31 -12.84
CA SER A 427 -22.33 -1.47 -13.20
C SER A 427 -22.62 -1.54 -14.70
N VAL A 428 -21.60 -1.40 -15.55
CA VAL A 428 -21.77 -1.40 -17.01
C VAL A 428 -22.24 -2.76 -17.53
N LEU A 429 -21.64 -3.85 -17.06
CA LEU A 429 -22.06 -5.19 -17.45
C LEU A 429 -23.47 -5.52 -16.96
N TRP A 430 -23.85 -5.04 -15.76
CA TRP A 430 -25.21 -5.19 -15.28
C TRP A 430 -26.23 -4.47 -16.18
N GLU A 431 -25.94 -3.25 -16.62
CA GLU A 431 -26.79 -2.52 -17.56
C GLU A 431 -26.94 -3.27 -18.89
N GLU A 432 -25.87 -3.88 -19.37
CA GLU A 432 -25.79 -4.58 -20.67
C GLU A 432 -26.10 -6.08 -20.60
N ARG A 433 -26.58 -6.57 -19.45
CA ARG A 433 -26.80 -8.01 -19.16
C ARG A 433 -27.74 -8.74 -20.13
N GLY A 434 -28.54 -8.02 -20.92
CA GLY A 434 -29.38 -8.61 -21.97
C GLY A 434 -28.57 -9.29 -23.09
N LYS A 435 -27.31 -8.89 -23.28
CA LYS A 435 -26.41 -9.51 -24.26
C LYS A 435 -25.82 -10.80 -23.67
N VAL A 436 -25.95 -11.91 -24.41
CA VAL A 436 -25.47 -13.24 -23.96
C VAL A 436 -23.99 -13.19 -23.57
N TRP A 437 -23.14 -12.60 -24.40
CA TRP A 437 -21.71 -12.51 -24.12
C TRP A 437 -21.41 -11.68 -22.86
N VAL A 438 -22.24 -10.69 -22.51
CA VAL A 438 -22.09 -9.88 -21.28
C VAL A 438 -22.48 -10.70 -20.05
N SER A 439 -23.59 -11.45 -20.12
CA SER A 439 -23.97 -12.39 -19.04
C SER A 439 -22.90 -13.47 -18.82
N LEU A 440 -22.37 -14.04 -19.89
CA LEU A 440 -21.25 -14.98 -19.84
C LEU A 440 -19.98 -14.34 -19.26
N THR A 441 -19.70 -13.07 -19.59
CA THR A 441 -18.55 -12.33 -19.03
C THR A 441 -18.71 -12.11 -17.52
N MET A 442 -19.89 -11.73 -17.05
CA MET A 442 -20.15 -11.59 -15.61
C MET A 442 -19.97 -12.93 -14.89
N ALA A 443 -20.52 -14.01 -15.46
CA ALA A 443 -20.34 -15.37 -14.94
C ALA A 443 -18.86 -15.76 -14.91
N ALA A 444 -18.10 -15.49 -15.97
CA ALA A 444 -16.67 -15.76 -16.03
C ALA A 444 -15.88 -14.97 -14.98
N GLY A 445 -16.20 -13.70 -14.75
CA GLY A 445 -15.58 -12.88 -13.71
C GLY A 445 -15.83 -13.42 -12.30
N VAL A 446 -17.06 -13.85 -12.01
CA VAL A 446 -17.42 -14.45 -10.72
C VAL A 446 -16.75 -15.83 -10.56
N THR A 447 -16.75 -16.67 -11.59
CA THR A 447 -16.05 -17.96 -11.58
C THR A 447 -14.55 -17.78 -11.33
N ALA A 448 -13.90 -16.86 -12.05
CA ALA A 448 -12.48 -16.59 -11.87
C ALA A 448 -12.17 -16.12 -10.44
N THR A 449 -13.03 -15.25 -9.88
CA THR A 449 -12.89 -14.78 -8.50
C THR A 449 -13.11 -15.91 -7.48
N ALA A 450 -14.10 -16.77 -7.70
CA ALA A 450 -14.44 -17.87 -6.78
C ALA A 450 -13.33 -18.93 -6.76
N VAL A 451 -12.84 -19.33 -7.93
CA VAL A 451 -11.72 -20.28 -8.05
C VAL A 451 -10.45 -19.69 -7.46
N TRP A 452 -10.15 -18.41 -7.77
CA TRP A 452 -8.98 -17.76 -7.23
C TRP A 452 -9.06 -17.55 -5.71
N GLY A 453 -10.22 -17.15 -5.20
CA GLY A 453 -10.49 -17.03 -3.77
C GLY A 453 -10.35 -18.36 -3.04
N TYR A 454 -10.79 -19.47 -3.65
CA TYR A 454 -10.52 -20.81 -3.13
C TYR A 454 -9.01 -21.10 -3.07
N VAL A 455 -8.26 -20.82 -4.13
CA VAL A 455 -6.80 -21.02 -4.17
C VAL A 455 -6.11 -20.21 -3.06
N LEU A 456 -6.47 -18.94 -2.89
CA LEU A 456 -5.90 -18.08 -1.84
C LEU A 456 -6.22 -18.60 -0.45
N LEU A 457 -7.47 -18.95 -0.16
CA LEU A 457 -7.88 -19.50 1.13
C LEU A 457 -7.29 -20.89 1.39
N ASN A 458 -7.01 -21.67 0.34
CA ASN A 458 -6.40 -22.98 0.51
C ASN A 458 -4.89 -22.90 0.85
N ARG A 459 -4.25 -21.74 0.68
CA ARG A 459 -2.87 -21.51 1.17
C ARG A 459 -2.81 -21.36 2.68
N SER A 460 -3.94 -21.08 3.33
CA SER A 460 -4.14 -21.06 4.77
C SER A 460 -5.26 -22.04 5.12
N SER A 461 -5.09 -23.32 4.76
CA SER A 461 -6.17 -24.32 4.75
C SER A 461 -6.91 -24.51 6.08
N ASP A 462 -6.23 -24.23 7.20
CA ASP A 462 -6.77 -24.37 8.56
C ASP A 462 -7.48 -23.09 9.03
N TYR A 463 -7.28 -21.98 8.33
CA TYR A 463 -7.94 -20.71 8.62
C TYR A 463 -9.35 -20.72 8.01
N LEU A 464 -10.37 -20.78 8.88
CA LEU A 464 -11.79 -20.85 8.50
C LEU A 464 -12.02 -21.88 7.36
N PRO A 465 -11.79 -23.19 7.61
CA PRO A 465 -11.68 -24.20 6.55
C PRO A 465 -12.96 -24.36 5.70
N TRP A 466 -14.12 -23.94 6.20
CA TRP A 466 -15.40 -23.92 5.48
C TRP A 466 -15.50 -22.76 4.46
N LEU A 467 -14.77 -21.66 4.67
CA LEU A 467 -14.89 -20.43 3.89
C LEU A 467 -14.49 -20.63 2.43
N LYS A 468 -13.44 -21.41 2.18
CA LYS A 468 -12.99 -21.73 0.81
C LYS A 468 -14.09 -22.43 0.01
N TRP A 469 -14.85 -23.32 0.65
CA TRP A 469 -15.97 -24.02 0.02
C TRP A 469 -17.19 -23.12 -0.18
N LEU A 470 -17.48 -22.23 0.78
CA LEU A 470 -18.54 -21.23 0.60
C LEU A 470 -18.24 -20.33 -0.60
N VAL A 471 -17.00 -19.83 -0.70
CA VAL A 471 -16.55 -18.98 -1.81
C VAL A 471 -16.65 -19.72 -3.15
N LEU A 472 -16.13 -20.95 -3.22
CA LEU A 472 -16.13 -21.74 -4.45
C LEU A 472 -17.56 -22.11 -4.89
N VAL A 473 -18.30 -22.81 -4.03
CA VAL A 473 -19.63 -23.32 -4.37
C VAL A 473 -20.62 -22.17 -4.57
N GLY A 474 -20.63 -21.21 -3.65
CA GLY A 474 -21.48 -20.02 -3.76
C GLY A 474 -21.18 -19.22 -5.02
N GLY A 475 -19.90 -19.04 -5.36
CA GLY A 475 -19.47 -18.36 -6.57
C GLY A 475 -19.87 -19.10 -7.86
N LEU A 476 -19.71 -20.41 -7.93
CA LEU A 476 -20.12 -21.20 -9.09
C LEU A 476 -21.65 -21.21 -9.28
N VAL A 477 -22.42 -21.30 -8.19
CA VAL A 477 -23.89 -21.18 -8.22
C VAL A 477 -24.30 -19.79 -8.69
N ALA A 478 -23.66 -18.74 -8.19
CA ALA A 478 -23.93 -17.37 -8.64
C ALA A 478 -23.57 -17.17 -10.11
N ALA A 479 -22.43 -17.70 -10.56
CA ALA A 479 -22.01 -17.66 -11.96
C ALA A 479 -23.03 -18.35 -12.87
N LEU A 480 -23.53 -19.54 -12.49
CA LEU A 480 -24.61 -20.22 -13.20
C LEU A 480 -25.88 -19.37 -13.27
N GLY A 481 -26.27 -18.74 -12.16
CA GLY A 481 -27.38 -17.79 -12.14
C GLY A 481 -27.16 -16.58 -13.08
N LEU A 482 -25.92 -16.08 -13.16
CA LEU A 482 -25.56 -14.96 -14.03
C LEU A 482 -25.69 -15.30 -15.52
N VAL A 483 -25.40 -16.54 -15.93
CA VAL A 483 -25.61 -17.01 -17.32
C VAL A 483 -27.07 -16.81 -17.76
N PHE A 484 -28.01 -17.05 -16.85
CA PHE A 484 -29.45 -16.97 -17.13
C PHE A 484 -30.10 -15.68 -16.62
N VAL A 485 -29.32 -14.70 -16.12
CA VAL A 485 -29.85 -13.56 -15.36
C VAL A 485 -30.89 -12.73 -16.11
N SER A 486 -30.78 -12.65 -17.43
CA SER A 486 -31.75 -11.95 -18.30
C SER A 486 -33.13 -12.63 -18.36
N ARG A 487 -33.21 -13.91 -17.96
CA ARG A 487 -34.44 -14.71 -17.91
C ARG A 487 -35.01 -14.85 -16.50
N LEU A 488 -34.31 -14.36 -15.47
CA LEU A 488 -34.74 -14.49 -14.08
C LEU A 488 -35.67 -13.34 -13.69
N GLY A 489 -36.66 -13.64 -12.85
CA GLY A 489 -37.45 -12.60 -12.19
C GLY A 489 -36.57 -11.73 -11.28
N ARG A 490 -36.97 -10.47 -11.07
CA ARG A 490 -36.19 -9.45 -10.33
C ARG A 490 -35.66 -9.95 -8.97
N ARG A 491 -36.48 -10.65 -8.18
CA ARG A 491 -36.07 -11.15 -6.85
C ARG A 491 -34.91 -12.14 -6.95
N LEU A 492 -35.01 -13.10 -7.88
CA LEU A 492 -33.99 -14.11 -8.07
C LEU A 492 -32.71 -13.51 -8.67
N ALA A 493 -32.84 -12.58 -9.63
CA ALA A 493 -31.70 -11.85 -10.17
C ALA A 493 -30.94 -11.05 -9.08
N LEU A 494 -31.65 -10.40 -8.16
CA LEU A 494 -31.03 -9.73 -7.01
C LEU A 494 -30.37 -10.71 -6.05
N GLY A 495 -30.95 -11.90 -5.83
CA GLY A 495 -30.33 -12.97 -5.06
C GLY A 495 -29.01 -13.46 -5.66
N VAL A 496 -28.97 -13.67 -6.98
CA VAL A 496 -27.77 -14.05 -7.74
C VAL A 496 -26.67 -12.98 -7.62
N VAL A 497 -27.04 -11.70 -7.74
CA VAL A 497 -26.09 -10.59 -7.55
C VAL A 497 -25.58 -10.53 -6.11
N GLY A 498 -26.47 -10.66 -5.12
CA GLY A 498 -26.09 -10.71 -3.71
C GLY A 498 -25.10 -11.85 -3.43
N LEU A 499 -25.38 -13.05 -3.94
CA LEU A 499 -24.50 -14.21 -3.79
C LEU A 499 -23.15 -13.99 -4.48
N SER A 500 -23.14 -13.33 -5.63
CA SER A 500 -21.90 -12.96 -6.35
C SER A 500 -21.02 -12.05 -5.50
N PHE A 501 -21.60 -11.02 -4.85
CA PHE A 501 -20.86 -10.13 -3.95
C PHE A 501 -20.37 -10.86 -2.70
N VAL A 502 -21.20 -11.72 -2.10
CA VAL A 502 -20.79 -12.52 -0.93
C VAL A 502 -19.62 -13.44 -1.31
N ALA A 503 -19.73 -14.20 -2.40
CA ALA A 503 -18.66 -15.10 -2.83
C ALA A 503 -17.37 -14.34 -3.18
N ALA A 504 -17.48 -13.19 -3.84
CA ALA A 504 -16.32 -12.39 -4.24
C ALA A 504 -15.62 -11.70 -3.05
N LEU A 505 -16.37 -11.29 -2.03
CA LEU A 505 -15.85 -10.47 -0.93
C LEU A 505 -15.63 -11.23 0.38
N ALA A 506 -16.18 -12.43 0.57
CA ALA A 506 -16.08 -13.14 1.85
C ALA A 506 -14.62 -13.46 2.25
N GLY A 507 -13.81 -13.94 1.31
CA GLY A 507 -12.37 -14.19 1.51
C GLY A 507 -11.58 -12.93 1.92
N PRO A 508 -11.56 -11.86 1.09
CA PRO A 508 -10.83 -10.63 1.43
C PRO A 508 -11.42 -9.92 2.65
N THR A 509 -12.73 -10.04 2.92
CA THR A 509 -13.34 -9.56 4.17
C THR A 509 -12.77 -10.30 5.38
N ALA A 510 -12.66 -11.63 5.33
CA ALA A 510 -12.09 -12.40 6.44
C ALA A 510 -10.63 -12.02 6.71
N TYR A 511 -9.81 -11.87 5.66
CA TYR A 511 -8.42 -11.40 5.79
C TYR A 511 -8.35 -9.96 6.35
N THR A 512 -9.24 -9.08 5.89
CA THR A 512 -9.36 -7.71 6.40
C THR A 512 -9.72 -7.71 7.88
N LEU A 513 -10.73 -8.46 8.31
CA LEU A 513 -11.13 -8.52 9.72
C LEU A 513 -10.03 -9.08 10.62
N THR A 514 -9.26 -10.07 10.16
CA THR A 514 -8.07 -10.55 10.88
C THR A 514 -7.04 -9.43 11.03
N THR A 515 -6.71 -8.75 9.93
CA THR A 515 -5.79 -7.59 9.93
C THR A 515 -6.23 -6.47 10.87
N LEU A 516 -7.54 -6.24 10.99
CA LEU A 516 -8.09 -5.22 11.88
C LEU A 516 -7.93 -5.60 13.37
N ASN A 517 -7.95 -6.88 13.69
CA ASN A 517 -7.85 -7.37 15.07
C ASN A 517 -6.40 -7.60 15.53
N GLU A 518 -5.42 -7.45 14.65
CA GLU A 518 -4.00 -7.66 14.96
C GLU A 518 -3.21 -6.35 14.93
N GLY A 519 -2.29 -6.20 15.89
CA GLY A 519 -1.30 -5.12 15.90
C GLY A 519 -0.15 -5.44 14.94
N HIS A 520 0.35 -4.43 14.23
CA HIS A 520 1.45 -4.58 13.27
C HIS A 520 2.57 -3.61 13.61
N THR A 521 3.81 -4.10 13.65
CA THR A 521 5.01 -3.31 13.96
C THR A 521 6.16 -3.69 13.04
N GLY A 522 7.16 -2.82 12.92
CA GLY A 522 8.39 -3.07 12.14
C GLY A 522 8.30 -2.54 10.71
N SER A 523 9.35 -2.80 9.92
CA SER A 523 9.45 -2.27 8.55
C SER A 523 8.78 -3.13 7.47
N ILE A 524 8.49 -4.41 7.78
CA ILE A 524 7.85 -5.36 6.85
C ILE A 524 6.58 -5.89 7.49
N VAL A 525 5.44 -5.57 6.88
CA VAL A 525 4.12 -5.94 7.35
C VAL A 525 3.27 -6.55 6.23
N THR A 526 2.41 -7.48 6.62
CA THR A 526 1.53 -8.24 5.72
C THR A 526 0.13 -8.29 6.32
N ALA A 527 -0.90 -8.21 5.48
CA ALA A 527 -2.29 -8.34 5.89
C ALA A 527 -2.78 -9.79 5.89
N GLY A 528 -3.77 -10.10 6.72
CA GLY A 528 -4.41 -11.41 6.83
C GLY A 528 -3.67 -12.39 7.74
N PRO A 529 -4.21 -13.62 7.90
CA PRO A 529 -3.57 -14.66 8.70
C PRO A 529 -2.21 -15.07 8.12
N ALA A 530 -1.35 -15.64 8.98
CA ALA A 530 -0.10 -16.24 8.55
C ALA A 530 -0.34 -17.35 7.51
N VAL A 531 0.47 -17.38 6.45
CA VAL A 531 0.34 -18.32 5.33
C VAL A 531 1.63 -19.15 5.22
N SER A 532 1.52 -20.46 5.00
CA SER A 532 2.68 -21.33 4.80
C SER A 532 3.50 -20.89 3.59
N GLY A 533 4.80 -20.62 3.77
CA GLY A 533 5.70 -20.18 2.70
C GLY A 533 5.58 -18.69 2.33
N GLY A 534 4.74 -17.91 3.01
CA GLY A 534 4.86 -16.45 3.00
C GLY A 534 5.99 -16.03 3.93
N ARG A 535 6.79 -15.02 3.56
CA ARG A 535 7.64 -14.34 4.53
C ARG A 535 6.74 -13.52 5.46
N GLY A 536 6.21 -14.18 6.50
CA GLY A 536 5.58 -13.47 7.60
C GLY A 536 6.63 -12.56 8.24
N GLY A 537 6.32 -11.26 8.35
CA GLY A 537 7.10 -10.38 9.21
C GLY A 537 7.13 -10.95 10.63
N PRO A 538 8.29 -11.00 11.33
CA PRO A 538 8.33 -11.45 12.71
C PRO A 538 7.64 -10.39 13.58
N GLY A 539 6.36 -10.57 13.86
CA GLY A 539 5.55 -9.62 14.64
C GLY A 539 4.12 -10.07 14.93
N GLY A 540 3.59 -11.08 14.21
CA GLY A 540 2.32 -11.73 14.53
C GLY A 540 2.45 -12.66 15.74
N GLY A 541 2.59 -12.10 16.94
CA GLY A 541 2.52 -12.85 18.19
C GLY A 541 1.11 -13.38 18.41
N GLY A 542 0.86 -14.62 18.02
CA GLY A 542 -0.34 -15.35 18.40
C GLY A 542 -0.45 -15.41 19.93
N GLY A 543 -1.50 -14.80 20.48
CA GLY A 543 -1.81 -14.91 21.89
C GLY A 543 -2.11 -16.36 22.27
N MET A 544 -1.29 -16.96 23.13
CA MET A 544 -1.66 -18.16 23.87
C MET A 544 -2.73 -17.80 24.90
N GLY A 545 -4.00 -17.86 24.47
CA GLY A 545 -5.15 -17.90 25.36
C GLY A 545 -5.52 -19.35 25.66
N GLY A 546 -5.28 -19.80 26.88
CA GLY A 546 -5.68 -21.13 27.35
C GLY A 546 -5.77 -21.20 28.88
N GLY A 547 -6.90 -20.76 29.42
CA GLY A 547 -7.34 -21.06 30.79
C GLY A 547 -8.02 -22.44 30.91
N PRO A 548 -8.45 -22.86 32.11
CA PRO A 548 -7.94 -24.08 32.75
C PRO A 548 -8.94 -25.26 32.78
N GLY A 549 -8.42 -26.49 32.89
CA GLY A 549 -9.17 -27.60 33.48
C GLY A 549 -8.98 -28.99 32.84
N GLY A 550 -8.34 -29.89 33.60
CA GLY A 550 -8.91 -31.18 34.00
C GLY A 550 -8.97 -32.34 32.99
N GLY A 551 -8.28 -33.45 33.33
CA GLY A 551 -8.64 -34.80 32.87
C GLY A 551 -7.44 -35.70 32.61
N GLY A 552 -6.97 -36.41 33.65
CA GLY A 552 -5.98 -37.47 33.50
C GLY A 552 -6.58 -38.80 33.07
N MET A 553 -5.78 -39.61 32.34
CA MET A 553 -5.51 -41.05 32.59
C MET A 553 -4.78 -41.70 31.38
N PRO A 554 -4.13 -42.88 31.54
CA PRO A 554 -2.74 -43.06 31.11
C PRO A 554 -2.48 -44.21 30.11
N GLY A 555 -1.28 -44.18 29.51
CA GLY A 555 -0.45 -45.36 29.25
C GLY A 555 -0.62 -46.10 27.92
N GLN A 556 0.46 -46.22 27.14
CA GLN A 556 0.96 -47.53 26.69
C GLN A 556 2.40 -47.49 26.16
N ASN A 557 3.24 -48.34 26.75
CA ASN A 557 4.55 -48.75 26.26
C ASN A 557 4.42 -49.74 25.09
N GLN A 558 5.26 -49.60 24.06
CA GLN A 558 5.83 -50.67 23.22
C GLN A 558 6.96 -50.04 22.40
N GLN A 559 8.24 -50.16 22.76
CA GLN A 559 9.16 -51.32 22.71
C GLN A 559 9.41 -51.87 21.29
N GLY A 560 10.62 -51.59 20.78
CA GLY A 560 11.48 -52.53 20.03
C GLY A 560 11.30 -52.67 18.52
N GLY A 561 12.36 -52.37 17.76
CA GLY A 561 12.44 -52.76 16.34
C GLY A 561 13.65 -52.19 15.58
N THR A 562 14.85 -52.72 15.84
CA THR A 562 16.04 -52.59 14.99
C THR A 562 15.89 -53.39 13.69
N GLY A 563 16.34 -52.85 12.54
CA GLY A 563 16.82 -53.68 11.43
C GLY A 563 16.65 -53.18 9.98
N GLN A 564 17.80 -52.91 9.35
CA GLN A 564 18.19 -53.22 7.97
C GLN A 564 17.89 -52.28 6.77
N ASN A 565 19.02 -51.92 6.14
CA ASN A 565 19.24 -51.53 4.75
C ASN A 565 18.44 -52.34 3.71
N GLN A 566 17.96 -51.66 2.67
CA GLN A 566 18.05 -52.20 1.31
C GLN A 566 18.13 -51.10 0.23
N GLN A 567 19.17 -51.19 -0.58
CA GLN A 567 19.36 -50.49 -1.85
C GLN A 567 18.60 -51.21 -2.98
N GLY A 568 18.18 -50.42 -3.98
CA GLY A 568 17.76 -50.85 -5.32
C GLY A 568 16.64 -49.93 -5.82
N GLY A 569 16.61 -49.38 -7.03
CA GLY A 569 17.45 -49.44 -8.23
C GLY A 569 16.78 -48.51 -9.27
N GLY A 570 17.53 -48.04 -10.26
CA GLY A 570 17.22 -46.84 -11.06
C GLY A 570 16.13 -46.95 -12.13
N MET A 571 15.80 -45.79 -12.72
CA MET A 571 15.49 -45.44 -14.13
C MET A 571 15.30 -43.90 -14.16
N GLY A 572 15.82 -43.04 -15.05
CA GLY A 572 16.64 -43.14 -16.24
C GLY A 572 16.41 -41.92 -17.17
N GLN A 573 17.36 -40.96 -17.20
CA GLN A 573 17.80 -40.07 -18.32
C GLN A 573 16.86 -39.03 -18.99
N PRO A 574 17.36 -38.04 -19.80
CA PRO A 574 18.77 -37.61 -20.07
C PRO A 574 19.03 -36.07 -20.04
N PRO A 575 20.30 -35.63 -20.15
CA PRO A 575 20.72 -34.24 -20.48
C PRO A 575 21.36 -34.12 -21.88
N THR A 576 21.12 -33.00 -22.58
CA THR A 576 21.82 -32.55 -23.81
C THR A 576 21.67 -31.01 -23.89
N GLY A 577 22.62 -30.17 -24.32
CA GLY A 577 24.00 -30.28 -24.81
C GLY A 577 24.59 -28.86 -25.01
N GLY A 578 25.93 -28.72 -25.05
CA GLY A 578 26.66 -27.50 -25.46
C GLY A 578 26.52 -27.23 -26.98
N MET A 579 26.88 -26.07 -27.57
CA MET A 579 28.14 -25.28 -27.64
C MET A 579 27.89 -24.12 -28.67
N PRO A 580 28.86 -23.30 -29.15
CA PRO A 580 29.93 -22.50 -28.52
C PRO A 580 30.10 -21.06 -29.13
N GLY A 581 31.01 -20.24 -28.56
CA GLY A 581 31.88 -19.35 -29.35
C GLY A 581 31.99 -17.85 -28.97
N GLY A 582 33.24 -17.37 -28.77
CA GLY A 582 33.64 -15.99 -29.11
C GLY A 582 34.55 -15.18 -28.15
N GLY A 583 35.87 -15.40 -28.18
CA GLY A 583 36.89 -14.34 -28.39
C GLY A 583 37.35 -13.35 -27.28
N GLN A 584 38.53 -13.64 -26.72
CA GLN A 584 39.76 -12.80 -26.61
C GLN A 584 39.96 -11.63 -25.60
N ASN A 585 41.09 -11.80 -24.89
CA ASN A 585 42.17 -10.87 -24.52
C ASN A 585 42.28 -10.30 -23.08
N GLY A 586 43.44 -10.60 -22.46
CA GLY A 586 43.98 -9.96 -21.25
C GLY A 586 45.09 -10.80 -20.59
N GLN A 587 46.34 -10.61 -21.03
CA GLN A 587 47.56 -11.33 -20.60
C GLN A 587 48.15 -10.82 -19.28
N GLY A 588 48.94 -11.72 -18.64
CA GLY A 588 50.04 -11.41 -17.72
C GLY A 588 49.76 -11.77 -16.26
N GLN A 589 50.61 -12.41 -15.46
CA GLN A 589 51.98 -12.91 -15.62
C GLN A 589 52.28 -13.80 -14.40
N GLN A 590 53.15 -14.80 -14.58
CA GLN A 590 53.64 -15.75 -13.56
C GLN A 590 54.29 -15.09 -12.34
N ASN A 591 54.11 -15.66 -11.13
CA ASN A 591 55.21 -16.25 -10.35
C ASN A 591 54.76 -16.86 -9.01
N GLY A 592 55.40 -17.97 -8.62
CA GLY A 592 55.97 -18.07 -7.27
C GLY A 592 55.36 -19.04 -6.26
N ASN A 593 55.87 -20.28 -6.29
CA ASN A 593 56.22 -21.15 -5.15
C ASN A 593 55.19 -21.56 -4.10
N GLY A 594 55.02 -22.89 -4.00
CA GLY A 594 54.35 -23.54 -2.89
C GLY A 594 55.25 -23.79 -1.67
N GLN A 595 54.62 -24.27 -0.61
CA GLN A 595 55.26 -25.19 0.32
C GLN A 595 54.20 -26.02 1.05
N THR A 596 54.45 -27.33 1.01
CA THR A 596 53.79 -28.44 1.65
C THR A 596 54.08 -28.47 3.16
N GLY A 597 53.12 -28.97 3.94
CA GLY A 597 53.30 -29.28 5.37
C GLY A 597 52.26 -30.29 5.85
N ASN A 598 52.66 -31.56 5.93
CA ASN A 598 51.87 -32.73 6.29
C ASN A 598 51.69 -32.86 7.82
N GLY A 599 50.47 -33.25 8.22
CA GLY A 599 50.09 -34.28 9.21
C GLY A 599 50.71 -34.33 10.62
N GLN A 600 49.85 -34.53 11.64
CA GLN A 600 49.93 -35.69 12.55
C GLN A 600 48.74 -35.79 13.52
N THR A 601 48.39 -37.06 13.76
CA THR A 601 47.35 -37.65 14.62
C THR A 601 47.77 -37.83 16.08
N GLY A 602 46.81 -37.85 17.02
CA GLY A 602 46.93 -38.45 18.36
C GLY A 602 45.73 -38.09 19.27
N GLN A 603 44.72 -38.94 19.45
CA GLN A 603 44.52 -40.02 20.44
C GLN A 603 44.07 -39.59 21.86
N ASN A 604 42.82 -39.93 22.17
CA ASN A 604 42.15 -40.32 23.43
C ASN A 604 42.73 -39.96 24.82
N GLY A 605 41.83 -39.43 25.67
CA GLY A 605 41.87 -39.54 27.12
C GLY A 605 40.47 -39.44 27.73
N GLN A 606 39.88 -40.58 28.09
CA GLN A 606 38.67 -40.67 28.94
C GLN A 606 39.06 -40.52 30.41
N THR A 607 38.28 -39.75 31.18
CA THR A 607 38.07 -39.98 32.61
C THR A 607 36.60 -39.72 32.96
N GLN A 608 36.05 -40.61 33.76
CA GLN A 608 34.65 -40.71 34.15
C GLN A 608 34.53 -40.39 35.64
N ARG A 609 33.40 -39.75 36.02
CA ARG A 609 32.61 -39.90 37.28
C ARG A 609 32.53 -38.66 38.20
N GLY A 610 31.29 -38.23 38.44
CA GLY A 610 30.88 -37.38 39.56
C GLY A 610 29.58 -36.63 39.27
N GLY A 611 28.44 -37.16 39.70
CA GLY A 611 27.11 -36.56 39.47
C GLY A 611 26.78 -35.41 40.44
N GLY A 612 25.90 -34.51 39.98
CA GLY A 612 25.29 -33.45 40.78
C GLY A 612 24.26 -32.68 39.94
N THR A 613 22.99 -32.80 40.32
CA THR A 613 21.79 -32.15 39.76
C THR A 613 21.86 -30.62 39.76
N GLY A 614 21.40 -29.97 38.68
CA GLY A 614 21.14 -28.52 38.65
C GLY A 614 20.75 -27.99 37.26
N ASP A 615 19.47 -27.63 37.13
CA ASP A 615 18.78 -26.79 36.14
C ASP A 615 19.35 -26.56 34.72
N GLY A 616 18.57 -26.99 33.74
CA GLY A 616 18.76 -26.71 32.33
C GLY A 616 18.46 -25.26 31.96
N GLY A 617 19.51 -24.47 31.79
CA GLY A 617 19.49 -23.24 31.01
C GLY A 617 19.67 -23.55 29.52
N GLY A 618 18.56 -23.54 28.76
CA GLY A 618 18.60 -23.64 27.30
C GLY A 618 19.18 -22.38 26.68
N MET A 619 20.48 -22.35 26.42
CA MET A 619 21.10 -21.45 25.45
C MET A 619 20.84 -21.97 24.03
N GLY A 620 20.38 -21.11 23.13
CA GLY A 620 20.34 -21.41 21.69
C GLY A 620 19.14 -20.84 20.92
N GLY A 621 18.78 -19.57 21.13
CA GLY A 621 17.91 -18.85 20.20
C GLY A 621 18.75 -18.29 19.05
N GLY A 622 18.62 -18.88 17.87
CA GLY A 622 19.33 -18.44 16.66
C GLY A 622 19.08 -16.95 16.35
N GLY A 623 20.17 -16.21 16.16
CA GLY A 623 20.16 -14.82 15.73
C GLY A 623 19.60 -14.71 14.31
N GLY A 624 18.28 -14.48 14.21
CA GLY A 624 17.64 -14.02 12.98
C GLY A 624 17.85 -12.51 12.80
N MET A 625 17.63 -12.04 11.57
CA MET A 625 17.70 -10.65 11.06
C MET A 625 16.81 -9.62 11.79
N GLY A 626 16.28 -9.95 12.97
CA GLY A 626 15.26 -9.21 13.72
C GLY A 626 15.70 -7.85 14.25
N GLY A 627 16.99 -7.64 14.53
CA GLY A 627 17.47 -6.34 15.06
C GLY A 627 17.38 -5.19 14.06
N LEU A 628 17.58 -5.45 12.76
CA LEU A 628 17.59 -4.42 11.73
C LEU A 628 16.17 -3.94 11.35
N LEU A 629 15.17 -4.83 11.39
CA LEU A 629 13.84 -4.57 10.84
C LEU A 629 12.79 -4.25 11.91
N ASN A 630 12.98 -4.70 13.16
CA ASN A 630 11.98 -4.59 14.23
C ASN A 630 12.34 -3.61 15.36
N GLY A 631 13.52 -2.97 15.32
CA GLY A 631 13.97 -2.05 16.38
C GLY A 631 14.36 -2.77 17.67
N ALA A 632 14.80 -2.01 18.68
CA ALA A 632 15.24 -2.54 19.97
C ALA A 632 14.13 -2.43 21.03
N SER A 633 14.00 -3.42 21.91
CA SER A 633 13.19 -3.29 23.13
C SER A 633 13.96 -2.46 24.17
N VAL A 634 13.38 -1.36 24.63
CA VAL A 634 14.02 -0.45 25.60
C VAL A 634 13.48 -0.75 27.00
N SER A 635 14.37 -1.15 27.92
CA SER A 635 13.99 -1.40 29.31
C SER A 635 13.75 -0.10 30.09
N SER A 636 13.04 -0.18 31.21
CA SER A 636 12.82 0.96 32.12
C SER A 636 14.13 1.57 32.62
N GLU A 637 15.12 0.72 32.87
CA GLU A 637 16.42 1.13 33.39
C GLU A 637 17.25 1.81 32.30
N ALA A 638 17.23 1.28 31.07
CA ALA A 638 17.86 1.90 29.91
C ALA A 638 17.23 3.27 29.60
N LYS A 639 15.91 3.37 29.67
CA LYS A 639 15.20 4.64 29.55
C LYS A 639 15.64 5.64 30.63
N ALA A 640 15.62 5.24 31.90
CA ALA A 640 16.00 6.10 33.01
C ALA A 640 17.47 6.55 32.94
N LEU A 641 18.37 5.69 32.44
CA LEU A 641 19.76 6.04 32.18
C LEU A 641 19.84 7.19 31.15
N LEU A 642 19.14 7.06 30.03
CA LEU A 642 19.19 8.05 28.95
C LEU A 642 18.49 9.37 29.30
N GLU A 643 17.42 9.35 30.09
CA GLU A 643 16.71 10.56 30.55
C GLU A 643 17.53 11.36 31.58
N LYS A 644 18.49 10.73 32.26
CA LYS A 644 19.31 11.40 33.26
C LYS A 644 20.21 12.44 32.60
N ASN A 645 19.92 13.72 32.88
CA ASN A 645 20.62 14.89 32.36
C ASN A 645 20.57 14.99 30.81
N SER A 646 19.57 14.39 30.15
CA SER A 646 19.49 14.40 28.68
C SER A 646 19.48 15.80 28.08
N GLY A 647 18.89 16.77 28.79
CA GLY A 647 18.83 18.17 28.39
C GLY A 647 20.17 18.91 28.34
N ASP A 648 21.24 18.34 28.91
CA ASP A 648 22.59 18.92 28.86
C ASP A 648 23.30 18.61 27.53
N TYR A 649 22.73 17.71 26.71
CA TYR A 649 23.34 17.21 25.48
C TYR A 649 22.47 17.53 24.26
N THR A 650 23.10 17.64 23.09
CA THR A 650 22.35 17.74 21.82
C THR A 650 21.69 16.41 21.46
N TRP A 651 22.37 15.30 21.75
CA TRP A 651 21.83 13.95 21.64
C TRP A 651 22.03 13.19 22.94
N ALA A 652 20.94 12.67 23.51
CA ALA A 652 20.99 11.84 24.70
C ALA A 652 21.79 10.55 24.45
N ALA A 653 21.75 10.04 23.22
CA ALA A 653 22.62 8.96 22.79
C ALA A 653 22.86 8.97 21.28
N ALA A 654 23.82 8.15 20.83
CA ALA A 654 23.99 7.75 19.44
C ALA A 654 23.90 6.23 19.29
N ALA A 655 23.31 5.76 18.19
CA ALA A 655 23.17 4.33 17.90
C ALA A 655 23.41 4.04 16.42
N ILE A 656 23.96 2.86 16.12
CA ILE A 656 24.09 2.39 14.73
C ILE A 656 22.71 1.98 14.20
N GLY A 657 22.33 2.54 13.06
CA GLY A 657 21.07 2.24 12.38
C GLY A 657 19.87 3.00 12.96
N ALA A 658 19.03 3.53 12.07
CA ALA A 658 17.91 4.37 12.43
C ALA A 658 16.82 3.64 13.22
N GLN A 659 16.62 2.33 12.99
CA GLN A 659 15.63 1.55 13.73
C GLN A 659 16.00 1.40 15.22
N ASN A 660 17.29 1.25 15.52
CA ASN A 660 17.79 1.23 16.90
C ASN A 660 17.62 2.61 17.55
N ALA A 661 18.10 3.66 16.89
CA ALA A 661 17.97 5.04 17.39
C ALA A 661 16.51 5.43 17.65
N ALA A 662 15.61 5.11 16.70
CA ALA A 662 14.19 5.39 16.80
C ALA A 662 13.53 4.76 18.04
N SER A 663 13.95 3.55 18.41
CA SER A 663 13.37 2.83 19.55
C SER A 663 13.67 3.54 20.88
N TYR A 664 14.90 4.00 21.06
CA TYR A 664 15.30 4.78 22.24
C TYR A 664 14.67 6.17 22.23
N GLN A 665 14.68 6.87 21.10
CA GLN A 665 14.09 8.20 20.98
C GLN A 665 12.58 8.23 21.28
N LEU A 666 11.83 7.24 20.78
CA LEU A 666 10.39 7.12 21.04
C LEU A 666 10.10 6.77 22.51
N SER A 667 11.04 6.10 23.19
CA SER A 667 10.93 5.73 24.60
C SER A 667 11.22 6.89 25.54
N THR A 668 12.29 7.66 25.27
CA THR A 668 12.76 8.76 26.13
C THR A 668 12.07 10.08 25.83
N GLY A 669 11.68 10.34 24.58
CA GLY A 669 11.27 11.69 24.18
C GLY A 669 12.41 12.54 23.60
N ASP A 670 13.65 12.08 23.78
CA ASP A 670 14.88 12.84 23.57
C ASP A 670 15.59 12.44 22.28
N PRO A 671 16.29 13.36 21.60
CA PRO A 671 16.98 13.09 20.35
C PRO A 671 18.06 12.01 20.52
N VAL A 672 18.01 11.00 19.64
CA VAL A 672 19.03 9.94 19.53
C VAL A 672 19.60 9.96 18.12
N MET A 673 20.92 10.17 18.01
CA MET A 673 21.60 10.23 16.71
C MET A 673 21.62 8.84 16.06
N ALA A 674 21.09 8.73 14.85
CA ALA A 674 21.30 7.55 14.02
C ALA A 674 22.58 7.68 13.20
N ILE A 675 23.51 6.76 13.45
CA ILE A 675 24.74 6.62 12.67
C ILE A 675 24.47 5.67 11.51
N GLY A 676 24.79 6.12 10.31
CA GLY A 676 24.72 5.33 9.09
C GLY A 676 23.33 5.11 8.51
N GLY A 677 22.37 6.00 8.80
CA GLY A 677 21.04 5.95 8.18
C GLY A 677 20.26 4.71 8.60
N PHE A 678 19.42 4.18 7.71
CA PHE A 678 18.50 3.08 8.07
C PHE A 678 19.24 1.85 8.58
N ASN A 679 20.27 1.40 7.86
CA ASN A 679 20.95 0.13 8.07
C ASN A 679 22.40 0.24 8.57
N GLY A 680 22.88 1.45 8.84
CA GLY A 680 24.28 1.70 9.25
C GLY A 680 25.26 1.92 8.09
N SER A 681 24.81 1.96 6.83
CA SER A 681 25.67 2.07 5.64
C SER A 681 25.86 3.49 5.10
N ASP A 682 25.02 4.47 5.49
CA ASP A 682 25.23 5.85 5.04
C ASP A 682 26.54 6.39 5.64
N PRO A 683 27.35 7.17 4.90
CA PRO A 683 28.60 7.73 5.40
C PRO A 683 28.37 8.98 6.28
N SER A 684 27.54 8.85 7.32
CA SER A 684 27.18 9.97 8.20
C SER A 684 26.84 9.54 9.65
N PRO A 685 27.33 10.27 10.66
CA PRO A 685 28.45 11.21 10.59
C PRO A 685 29.74 10.46 10.26
N THR A 686 30.76 11.13 9.70
CA THR A 686 32.11 10.53 9.59
C THR A 686 32.72 10.31 10.97
N LEU A 687 33.70 9.42 11.09
CA LEU A 687 34.41 9.22 12.37
C LEU A 687 34.98 10.54 12.92
N ALA A 688 35.58 11.38 12.08
CA ALA A 688 36.11 12.67 12.49
C ALA A 688 35.01 13.63 13.00
N GLN A 689 33.85 13.65 12.34
CA GLN A 689 32.70 14.42 12.82
C GLN A 689 32.18 13.91 14.15
N PHE A 690 32.07 12.58 14.30
CA PHE A 690 31.63 11.95 15.53
C PHE A 690 32.56 12.27 16.70
N LYS A 691 33.88 12.13 16.52
CA LYS A 691 34.88 12.53 17.53
C LYS A 691 34.71 13.98 17.96
N LYS A 692 34.55 14.90 17.01
CA LYS A 692 34.29 16.31 17.30
C LYS A 692 32.99 16.51 18.09
N TYR A 693 31.92 15.78 17.80
CA TYR A 693 30.69 15.89 18.58
C TYR A 693 30.85 15.40 20.02
N VAL A 694 31.67 14.36 20.23
CA VAL A 694 32.02 13.89 21.58
C VAL A 694 32.90 14.91 22.31
N GLU A 695 33.94 15.45 21.66
CA GLU A 695 34.81 16.50 22.20
C GLU A 695 34.02 17.78 22.57
N ASP A 696 33.05 18.17 21.74
CA ASP A 696 32.15 19.31 21.98
C ASP A 696 31.12 19.02 23.10
N GLY A 697 31.08 17.81 23.68
CA GLY A 697 30.10 17.41 24.70
C GLY A 697 28.67 17.28 24.18
N LYS A 698 28.48 17.00 22.88
CA LYS A 698 27.14 16.97 22.27
C LYS A 698 26.41 15.65 22.42
N ILE A 699 27.12 14.56 22.72
CA ILE A 699 26.56 13.20 22.80
C ILE A 699 26.90 12.61 24.17
N HIS A 700 25.91 12.12 24.90
CA HIS A 700 26.15 11.52 26.23
C HIS A 700 26.54 10.04 26.11
N TYR A 701 25.66 9.20 25.58
CA TYR A 701 25.90 7.77 25.48
C TYR A 701 26.06 7.29 24.03
N PHE A 702 26.85 6.25 23.84
CA PHE A 702 26.79 5.44 22.62
C PHE A 702 26.14 4.10 22.96
N ILE A 703 25.12 3.72 22.19
CA ILE A 703 24.38 2.47 22.38
C ILE A 703 25.03 1.39 21.53
N SER A 704 25.58 0.38 22.20
CA SER A 704 26.12 -0.78 21.52
C SER A 704 24.99 -1.68 21.04
N SER A 705 24.91 -1.91 19.74
CA SER A 705 24.17 -3.06 19.25
C SER A 705 25.00 -4.30 19.60
N GLY A 706 24.55 -5.10 20.58
CA GLY A 706 25.24 -6.32 20.99
C GLY A 706 25.75 -7.09 19.78
N SER A 707 27.02 -7.52 19.84
CA SER A 707 27.83 -8.01 18.72
C SER A 707 26.97 -8.68 17.64
N MET A 708 26.76 -7.98 16.52
CA MET A 708 26.29 -8.61 15.29
C MET A 708 27.33 -9.65 14.92
N GLY A 709 27.06 -10.92 15.25
CA GLY A 709 27.86 -12.03 14.77
C GLY A 709 28.02 -11.90 13.26
N GLY A 710 29.28 -11.83 12.82
CA GLY A 710 29.66 -11.61 11.44
C GLY A 710 28.85 -12.48 10.49
N GLY A 711 28.00 -11.84 9.69
CA GLY A 711 27.08 -12.55 8.82
C GLY A 711 26.28 -11.59 7.95
N GLY A 712 26.92 -10.99 6.95
CA GLY A 712 26.21 -10.31 5.85
C GLY A 712 26.87 -9.06 5.31
N GLY A 713 27.94 -9.22 4.51
CA GLY A 713 28.22 -8.38 3.33
C GLY A 713 28.43 -6.86 3.46
N GLY A 714 28.46 -6.28 4.66
CA GLY A 714 28.97 -4.92 4.87
C GLY A 714 30.49 -4.99 4.96
N SER A 715 31.20 -4.24 4.10
CA SER A 715 32.66 -4.15 4.20
C SER A 715 33.06 -3.75 5.62
N SER A 716 34.13 -4.36 6.14
CA SER A 716 34.78 -4.06 7.43
C SER A 716 35.41 -2.65 7.50
N SER A 717 34.87 -1.70 6.73
CA SER A 717 35.38 -0.34 6.51
C SER A 717 34.27 0.72 6.63
N GLY A 718 33.03 0.33 6.94
CA GLY A 718 31.91 1.25 7.09
C GLY A 718 32.07 2.18 8.29
N THR A 719 31.56 3.41 8.17
CA THR A 719 31.70 4.43 9.22
C THR A 719 31.08 4.04 10.56
N GLY A 720 29.96 3.30 10.55
CA GLY A 720 29.36 2.76 11.78
C GLY A 720 30.28 1.80 12.54
N THR A 721 31.01 0.94 11.82
CA THR A 721 32.01 0.03 12.40
C THR A 721 33.17 0.82 13.00
N GLN A 722 33.73 1.77 12.25
CA GLN A 722 34.85 2.61 12.70
C GLN A 722 34.51 3.43 13.96
N ILE A 723 33.28 3.98 14.04
CA ILE A 723 32.81 4.69 15.24
C ILE A 723 32.64 3.73 16.41
N SER A 724 32.05 2.56 16.17
CA SER A 724 31.84 1.56 17.23
C SER A 724 33.17 1.10 17.84
N GLU A 725 34.15 0.74 17.00
CA GLU A 725 35.50 0.33 17.43
C GLU A 725 36.18 1.44 18.25
N TRP A 726 36.18 2.68 17.73
CA TRP A 726 36.77 3.81 18.44
C TRP A 726 36.09 4.05 19.80
N VAL A 727 34.76 3.97 19.89
CA VAL A 727 34.06 4.15 21.16
C VAL A 727 34.43 3.06 22.16
N GLN A 728 34.44 1.79 21.72
CA GLN A 728 34.73 0.64 22.58
C GLN A 728 36.15 0.69 23.15
N GLU A 729 37.11 1.21 22.40
CA GLU A 729 38.50 1.36 22.84
C GLU A 729 38.69 2.52 23.83
N ASN A 730 37.90 3.59 23.72
CA ASN A 730 38.20 4.88 24.35
C ASN A 730 37.28 5.26 25.52
N PHE A 731 36.14 4.60 25.71
CA PHE A 731 35.13 5.00 26.72
C PHE A 731 34.68 3.84 27.60
N LYS A 732 34.23 4.17 28.82
CA LYS A 732 33.79 3.16 29.77
C LYS A 732 32.46 2.53 29.37
N GLU A 733 32.43 1.19 29.40
CA GLU A 733 31.21 0.42 29.22
C GLU A 733 30.29 0.55 30.45
N VAL A 734 29.00 0.75 30.19
CA VAL A 734 27.92 0.81 31.16
C VAL A 734 26.82 -0.16 30.71
N THR A 735 26.68 -1.29 31.40
CA THR A 735 25.61 -2.25 31.13
C THR A 735 24.39 -1.96 32.00
N VAL A 736 23.23 -1.79 31.40
CA VAL A 736 21.97 -1.57 32.09
C VAL A 736 20.90 -2.53 31.55
N GLY A 737 20.45 -3.45 32.42
CA GLY A 737 19.59 -4.56 32.00
C GLY A 737 20.32 -5.45 31.00
N SER A 738 19.71 -5.69 29.83
CA SER A 738 20.31 -6.44 28.72
C SER A 738 21.01 -5.56 27.68
N SER A 739 21.05 -4.24 27.88
CA SER A 739 21.61 -3.29 26.91
C SER A 739 22.98 -2.78 27.36
N THR A 740 23.91 -2.70 26.41
CA THR A 740 25.26 -2.15 26.63
C THR A 740 25.34 -0.73 26.09
N PHE A 741 25.82 0.18 26.92
CA PHE A 741 26.10 1.58 26.59
C PHE A 741 27.58 1.88 26.82
N TYR A 742 28.08 2.94 26.19
CA TYR A 742 29.37 3.54 26.50
C TYR A 742 29.14 4.99 26.90
N ASP A 743 29.67 5.39 28.05
CA ASP A 743 29.57 6.77 28.56
C ASP A 743 30.65 7.64 27.91
N LEU A 744 30.25 8.49 26.97
CA LEU A 744 31.16 9.33 26.18
C LEU A 744 31.73 10.50 26.98
N THR A 745 31.34 10.65 28.26
CA THR A 745 31.95 11.60 29.20
C THR A 745 33.03 10.97 30.08
N GLN A 746 33.19 9.64 30.02
CA GLN A 746 34.14 8.90 30.83
C GLN A 746 35.16 8.15 29.94
N PRO A 747 36.25 8.83 29.52
CA PRO A 747 37.32 8.16 28.80
C PRO A 747 37.97 7.06 29.67
N THR A 748 38.50 6.02 29.03
CA THR A 748 39.23 4.92 29.68
C THR A 748 40.65 5.27 30.08
N SER A 749 41.21 6.35 29.50
CA SER A 749 42.57 6.85 29.74
C SER A 749 42.59 8.33 30.11
#